data_AF-A0AB40DLH2-F1
#
_entry.id   AF-A0AB40DLH2-F1
#
_cell.length_a   1.000
_cell.length_b   1.000
_cell.length_c   1.000
_cell.angle_alpha   90.00
_cell.angle_beta   90.00
_cell.angle_gamma   90.00
#
_symmetry.space_group_name_H-M   'P 1'
#
loop_
_entity.id
_entity.type
_entity.pdbx_description
1 polymer ?
#
loop_
_entity_poly.entity_id
_entity_poly.type
_entity_poly.pdbx_seq_one_letter_code
_entity_poly.pdbx_strand_id
1 'polypeptide(L)'
;MVHHSNEDAMNKIPLKSAGGLDSDEEKNGGELMQDTAAAEEARREQMRVKVLAWMKKLTIVLICFIGIALISYVIISLCFSDEQQHEAADADADTDAATESVGNLNLASTPAEDALPNVAASTSATTAEPPAWLADQIRIDTSEHFESVLGVYQHGAVSSDNLECSKIGSGILQKNGSAVDAAIAALLCNGLLTLQSMGLGGGHLMNVYDRKAQLATAIDAREVAPYEATEEMFAKDPESSNKGPLSIAVPGEAMGYHVAHQKFGRLPWAELVAPSLELCEKGYHVSQHMERALKFQWPLIKEHEQYETYRNAQTGSHHTAGTVVKPPKNLCKTYKLLAENGPMDLYNGTLAKLLAEDLKDVGSIIIPDDLESYEADVINSITMHLGEDTLYVIPPVSSGSVVAHALSILQGYNFTKQDLATEELRARTIHRFAEALKFAFAQRPELGDVHFIDTRELVSRLNSVDFGEQNRAKINDSHVLPDAQAYGANSAPKDDPYGTSNLVVLAPNGDAVSVTSSINQYFGSGLIGPRTGIVLNNGMNDFSVENNFFGLPQSAANKIEPHKRAMSSQSPVLLADKAGDMRLVIGAAGGSRIIPAVVEVVANVLWFGEDLRRAIDAPRFYHQLLPDVLEYEEGGFPEMVLQLLAKRGHTLKPISRIKGSVVTAISRNATAIYANADYRKRGGVAGF
;
A
#
# COMPACT_ATOMS: atom_id res chain seq x y z
N MET A 1 23.67 10.16 -53.93
CA MET A 1 25.07 10.60 -54.13
C MET A 1 25.71 10.66 -52.75
N VAL A 2 26.26 9.57 -52.20
CA VAL A 2 27.58 8.94 -52.43
C VAL A 2 28.75 9.68 -51.74
N HIS A 3 29.38 8.94 -50.80
CA HIS A 3 30.71 9.04 -50.16
C HIS A 3 31.00 10.23 -49.21
N HIS A 4 31.67 10.07 -48.05
CA HIS A 4 32.85 9.23 -47.74
C HIS A 4 32.92 8.65 -46.30
N SER A 5 33.74 7.60 -46.20
CA SER A 5 34.23 6.80 -45.08
C SER A 5 35.35 7.45 -44.25
N ASN A 6 35.57 6.98 -43.01
CA ASN A 6 36.86 6.37 -42.60
C ASN A 6 36.84 5.75 -41.20
N GLU A 7 37.43 4.56 -41.12
CA GLU A 7 37.78 3.75 -39.93
C GLU A 7 39.22 4.03 -39.45
N ASP A 8 39.47 3.59 -38.21
CA ASP A 8 40.72 3.07 -37.61
C ASP A 8 41.90 4.00 -37.27
N ALA A 9 42.23 4.07 -35.96
CA ALA A 9 43.32 3.27 -35.36
C ALA A 9 43.71 3.79 -33.95
N MET A 10 43.42 3.03 -32.89
CA MET A 10 44.03 3.20 -31.56
C MET A 10 45.29 2.34 -31.45
N ASN A 11 46.42 2.97 -31.10
CA ASN A 11 47.67 2.28 -30.78
C ASN A 11 48.20 2.68 -29.39
N LYS A 12 48.58 1.62 -28.66
CA LYS A 12 49.26 1.46 -27.37
C LYS A 12 50.31 2.52 -26.98
N ILE A 13 50.37 2.88 -25.69
CA ILE A 13 51.57 3.38 -24.97
C ILE A 13 51.57 2.86 -23.50
N PRO A 14 52.74 2.59 -22.86
CA PRO A 14 52.94 1.47 -21.94
C PRO A 14 53.18 1.82 -20.45
N LEU A 15 53.17 0.77 -19.62
CA LEU A 15 53.61 0.69 -18.23
C LEU A 15 55.10 1.06 -18.03
N LYS A 16 55.39 1.86 -16.99
CA LYS A 16 56.72 2.00 -16.38
C LYS A 16 56.62 1.89 -14.86
N SER A 17 57.52 1.07 -14.32
CA SER A 17 57.84 0.90 -12.90
C SER A 17 58.91 1.90 -12.44
N ALA A 18 58.88 2.26 -11.16
CA ALA A 18 60.04 2.52 -10.28
C ALA A 18 59.53 2.79 -8.85
N GLY A 19 60.14 2.15 -7.86
CA GLY A 19 59.81 2.28 -6.44
C GLY A 19 60.62 3.37 -5.71
N GLY A 20 60.32 3.52 -4.42
CA GLY A 20 61.08 4.32 -3.47
C GLY A 20 60.23 4.70 -2.25
N LEU A 21 60.55 4.09 -1.11
CA LEU A 21 59.98 4.35 0.22
C LEU A 21 60.26 5.77 0.69
N ASP A 22 59.29 6.41 1.35
CA ASP A 22 59.60 7.39 2.41
C ASP A 22 58.62 7.22 3.59
N SER A 23 59.20 7.24 4.78
CA SER A 23 58.59 6.88 6.06
C SER A 23 58.06 8.14 6.75
N ASP A 24 56.77 8.44 6.63
CA ASP A 24 56.12 9.49 7.43
C ASP A 24 54.59 9.32 7.64
N GLU A 25 53.99 8.17 7.29
CA GLU A 25 52.54 7.95 7.43
C GLU A 25 52.07 7.27 8.73
N GLU A 26 52.98 6.78 9.58
CA GLU A 26 52.57 6.07 10.83
C GLU A 26 52.26 6.98 12.02
N LYS A 27 52.40 8.31 11.91
CA LYS A 27 52.08 9.25 13.00
C LYS A 27 50.75 9.99 12.86
N ASN A 28 50.15 10.06 11.66
CA ASN A 28 48.88 10.77 11.45
C ASN A 28 47.63 9.89 11.54
N GLY A 29 47.77 8.57 11.60
CA GLY A 29 46.63 7.64 11.77
C GLY A 29 46.05 7.60 13.20
N GLY A 30 46.87 7.95 14.21
CA GLY A 30 46.47 7.94 15.62
C GLY A 30 45.64 9.15 16.05
N GLU A 31 45.97 10.35 15.55
CA GLU A 31 45.22 11.57 15.85
C GLU A 31 43.86 11.62 15.14
N LEU A 32 43.77 11.13 13.90
CA LEU A 32 42.50 11.10 13.15
C LEU A 32 41.48 10.08 13.72
N MET A 33 41.94 8.97 14.31
CA MET A 33 41.07 8.00 15.00
C MET A 33 40.64 8.45 16.41
N GLN A 34 41.45 9.26 17.10
CA GLN A 34 41.05 9.81 18.40
C GLN A 34 40.01 10.92 18.26
N ASP A 35 40.10 11.75 17.22
CA ASP A 35 39.11 12.81 16.94
C ASP A 35 37.74 12.25 16.52
N THR A 36 37.68 11.11 15.82
CA THR A 36 36.41 10.45 15.46
C THR A 36 35.75 9.76 16.65
N ALA A 37 36.54 9.07 17.50
CA ALA A 37 36.03 8.44 18.71
C ALA A 37 35.50 9.47 19.73
N ALA A 38 36.21 10.59 19.92
CA ALA A 38 35.78 11.67 20.79
C ALA A 38 34.51 12.37 20.27
N ALA A 39 34.38 12.55 18.95
CA ALA A 39 33.16 13.08 18.34
C ALA A 39 31.96 12.13 18.47
N GLU A 40 32.18 10.82 18.37
CA GLU A 40 31.14 9.80 18.55
C GLU A 40 30.69 9.71 20.02
N GLU A 41 31.62 9.82 20.97
CA GLU A 41 31.31 9.84 22.41
C GLU A 41 30.54 11.12 22.80
N ALA A 42 30.90 12.27 22.23
CA ALA A 42 30.15 13.52 22.41
C ALA A 42 28.72 13.45 21.86
N ARG A 43 28.51 12.76 20.72
CA ARG A 43 27.16 12.50 20.16
C ARG A 43 26.34 11.57 21.05
N ARG A 44 26.95 10.51 21.60
CA ARG A 44 26.29 9.59 22.54
C ARG A 44 25.85 10.31 23.82
N GLU A 45 26.68 11.22 24.34
CA GLU A 45 26.35 11.98 25.54
C GLU A 45 25.24 13.01 25.29
N GLN A 46 25.23 13.69 24.13
CA GLN A 46 24.09 14.53 23.73
C GLN A 46 22.78 13.73 23.59
N MET A 47 22.84 12.51 23.07
CA MET A 47 21.68 11.63 22.99
C MET A 47 21.17 11.24 24.39
N ARG A 48 22.06 10.87 25.32
CA ARG A 48 21.68 10.56 26.71
C ARG A 48 20.96 11.72 27.40
N VAL A 49 21.45 12.95 27.20
CA VAL A 49 20.81 14.15 27.74
C VAL A 49 19.41 14.36 27.16
N LYS A 50 19.23 14.16 25.84
CA LYS A 50 17.92 14.24 25.18
C LYS A 50 16.95 13.16 25.68
N VAL A 51 17.42 11.92 25.84
CA VAL A 51 16.62 10.80 26.38
C VAL A 51 16.21 11.07 27.83
N LEU A 52 17.12 11.55 28.67
CA LEU A 52 16.81 11.94 30.05
C LEU A 52 15.79 13.09 30.12
N ALA A 53 15.89 14.08 29.22
CA ALA A 53 14.91 15.16 29.13
C ALA A 53 13.53 14.65 28.68
N TRP A 54 13.50 13.70 27.74
CA TRP A 54 12.27 13.05 27.29
C TRP A 54 11.63 12.19 28.39
N MET A 55 12.41 11.38 29.11
CA MET A 55 11.93 10.60 30.26
C MET A 55 11.36 11.48 31.37
N LYS A 56 11.98 12.65 31.65
CA LYS A 56 11.43 13.62 32.62
C LYS A 56 10.08 14.18 32.17
N LYS A 57 9.92 14.52 30.88
CA LYS A 57 8.62 14.97 30.32
C LYS A 57 7.57 13.86 30.41
N LEU A 58 7.93 12.62 30.08
CA LEU A 58 7.04 11.47 30.18
C LEU A 58 6.58 11.23 31.62
N THR A 59 7.50 11.37 32.59
CA THR A 59 7.18 11.23 34.03
C THR A 59 6.19 12.30 34.50
N ILE A 60 6.36 13.56 34.05
CA ILE A 60 5.43 14.66 34.37
C ILE A 60 4.05 14.37 33.79
N VAL A 61 3.98 13.90 32.53
CA VAL A 61 2.72 13.52 31.89
C VAL A 61 2.02 12.39 32.68
N LEU A 62 2.76 11.36 33.10
CA LEU A 62 2.22 10.27 33.90
C LEU A 62 1.65 10.76 35.25
N ILE A 63 2.36 11.66 35.94
CA ILE A 63 1.90 12.27 37.20
C ILE A 63 0.60 13.06 36.97
N CYS A 64 0.51 13.82 35.87
CA CYS A 64 -0.72 14.54 35.52
C CYS A 64 -1.89 13.59 35.26
N PHE A 65 -1.68 12.48 34.53
CA PHE A 65 -2.72 11.49 34.28
C PHE A 65 -3.21 10.81 35.57
N ILE A 66 -2.29 10.46 36.48
CA ILE A 66 -2.65 9.92 37.80
C ILE A 66 -3.44 10.95 38.61
N GLY A 67 -3.02 12.23 38.58
CA GLY A 67 -3.74 13.32 39.25
C GLY A 67 -5.16 13.50 38.73
N ILE A 68 -5.34 13.49 37.40
CA ILE A 68 -6.66 13.58 36.76
C ILE A 68 -7.52 12.37 37.13
N ALA A 69 -6.96 11.15 37.11
CA ALA A 69 -7.69 9.94 37.50
C ALA A 69 -8.15 9.98 38.96
N LEU A 70 -7.32 10.48 39.88
CA LEU A 70 -7.68 10.64 41.29
C LEU A 70 -8.77 11.69 41.50
N ILE A 71 -8.69 12.82 40.79
CA ILE A 71 -9.73 13.87 40.84
C ILE A 71 -11.06 13.31 40.31
N SER A 72 -11.03 12.62 39.17
CA SER A 72 -12.22 11.96 38.61
C SER A 72 -12.81 10.93 39.57
N TYR A 73 -11.98 10.13 40.24
CA TYR A 73 -12.44 9.16 41.25
C TYR A 73 -13.11 9.83 42.45
N VAL A 74 -12.56 10.95 42.94
CA VAL A 74 -13.16 11.73 44.04
C VAL A 74 -14.48 12.36 43.61
N ILE A 75 -14.57 12.93 42.40
CA ILE A 75 -15.81 13.49 41.86
C ILE A 75 -16.89 12.40 41.73
N ILE A 76 -16.55 11.25 41.16
CA ILE A 76 -17.48 10.11 41.05
C ILE A 76 -17.94 9.66 42.44
N SER A 77 -17.03 9.55 43.42
CA SER A 77 -17.37 9.14 44.79
C SER A 77 -18.27 10.15 45.52
N LEU A 78 -18.13 11.45 45.24
CA LEU A 78 -19.00 12.50 45.77
C LEU A 78 -20.38 12.48 45.10
N CYS A 79 -20.44 12.25 43.79
CA CYS A 79 -21.72 12.11 43.07
C CYS A 79 -22.53 10.89 43.52
N PHE A 80 -21.88 9.76 43.79
CA PHE A 80 -22.56 8.55 44.30
C PHE A 80 -23.06 8.68 45.75
N SER A 81 -22.54 9.65 46.52
CA SER A 81 -23.02 9.89 47.90
C SER A 81 -24.31 10.72 47.94
N ASP A 82 -24.58 11.55 46.94
CA ASP A 82 -25.84 12.32 46.82
C ASP A 82 -26.99 11.47 46.27
N GLU A 83 -26.71 10.47 45.43
CA GLU A 83 -27.73 9.62 44.80
C GLU A 83 -28.40 8.65 45.81
N GLN A 84 -27.67 8.23 46.86
CA GLN A 84 -28.25 7.43 47.95
C GLN A 84 -29.15 8.22 48.91
N GLN A 85 -29.12 9.56 48.90
CA GLN A 85 -30.05 10.37 49.71
C GLN A 85 -31.37 10.65 49.00
N HIS A 86 -31.44 10.49 47.67
CA HIS A 86 -32.67 10.71 46.90
C HIS A 86 -33.53 9.44 46.73
N GLU A 87 -32.94 8.23 46.67
CA GLU A 87 -33.72 6.97 46.57
C GLU A 87 -34.43 6.56 47.87
N ALA A 88 -34.06 7.14 49.03
CA ALA A 88 -34.72 6.87 50.31
C ALA A 88 -36.01 7.68 50.54
N ALA A 89 -36.34 8.64 49.67
CA ALA A 89 -37.50 9.53 49.82
C ALA A 89 -38.72 9.17 48.95
N ASP A 90 -38.56 8.30 47.93
CA ASP A 90 -39.62 7.97 46.95
C ASP A 90 -40.20 6.54 47.11
N ALA A 91 -39.85 5.80 48.16
CA ALA A 91 -40.28 4.42 48.38
C ALA A 91 -41.47 4.25 49.35
N ASP A 92 -42.28 5.30 49.55
CA ASP A 92 -43.42 5.31 50.48
C ASP A 92 -44.71 5.78 49.78
N ALA A 93 -45.14 5.04 48.74
CA ALA A 93 -46.48 5.15 48.18
C ALA A 93 -46.89 3.85 47.45
N ASP A 94 -48.09 3.37 47.80
CA ASP A 94 -48.90 2.32 47.16
C ASP A 94 -48.55 0.83 47.38
N THR A 95 -49.06 0.35 48.51
CA THR A 95 -49.63 -1.00 48.68
C THR A 95 -51.06 -1.06 48.12
N ASP A 96 -51.38 -1.99 47.22
CA ASP A 96 -52.47 -2.98 47.43
C ASP A 96 -52.72 -3.91 46.22
N ALA A 97 -53.22 -5.11 46.56
CA ALA A 97 -53.89 -6.14 45.74
C ALA A 97 -53.05 -7.29 45.10
N ALA A 98 -52.87 -8.37 45.88
CA ALA A 98 -53.30 -9.78 45.71
C ALA A 98 -53.31 -10.39 44.27
N THR A 99 -52.85 -11.62 43.98
CA THR A 99 -53.06 -12.94 44.62
C THR A 99 -52.12 -14.01 43.98
N GLU A 100 -51.68 -14.99 44.81
CA GLU A 100 -51.50 -16.46 44.60
C GLU A 100 -50.97 -17.02 43.24
N SER A 101 -50.10 -18.03 43.12
CA SER A 101 -49.80 -19.19 43.96
C SER A 101 -48.44 -19.85 43.63
N VAL A 102 -47.66 -20.07 44.70
CA VAL A 102 -46.81 -21.22 45.08
C VAL A 102 -46.45 -22.32 44.04
N GLY A 103 -45.14 -22.58 43.95
CA GLY A 103 -44.53 -23.82 43.45
C GLY A 103 -43.11 -24.03 44.02
N ASN A 104 -43.06 -24.54 45.26
CA ASN A 104 -41.92 -25.04 46.06
C ASN A 104 -40.66 -25.55 45.33
N LEU A 105 -39.47 -25.06 45.70
CA LEU A 105 -38.51 -25.58 46.71
C LEU A 105 -37.77 -26.88 46.32
N ASN A 106 -36.44 -26.82 46.12
CA ASN A 106 -35.50 -27.20 47.20
C ASN A 106 -34.01 -27.03 46.81
N LEU A 107 -33.27 -26.51 47.79
CA LEU A 107 -31.81 -26.37 47.90
C LEU A 107 -31.17 -27.64 48.48
N ALA A 108 -29.90 -27.90 48.09
CA ALA A 108 -28.83 -28.52 48.90
C ALA A 108 -27.50 -28.42 48.11
N SER A 109 -26.58 -27.49 48.41
CA SER A 109 -25.47 -27.56 49.39
C SER A 109 -24.25 -28.43 48.97
N THR A 110 -23.21 -27.77 48.39
CA THR A 110 -21.73 -27.78 48.65
C THR A 110 -20.96 -29.08 49.04
N PRO A 111 -19.61 -29.16 48.96
CA PRO A 111 -18.58 -28.46 48.14
C PRO A 111 -17.53 -29.43 47.51
N ALA A 112 -16.60 -28.95 46.67
CA ALA A 112 -15.31 -29.64 46.44
C ALA A 112 -14.23 -28.70 45.85
N GLU A 113 -13.10 -28.62 46.56
CA GLU A 113 -11.78 -28.12 46.12
C GLU A 113 -11.06 -29.12 45.19
N ASP A 114 -10.07 -28.58 44.46
CA ASP A 114 -8.86 -29.19 43.90
C ASP A 114 -8.95 -30.33 42.88
N ALA A 115 -8.56 -30.02 41.63
CA ALA A 115 -7.36 -30.56 41.00
C ALA A 115 -7.20 -30.04 39.54
N LEU A 116 -6.10 -29.34 39.28
CA LEU A 116 -5.57 -29.08 37.94
C LEU A 116 -5.19 -30.40 37.25
N PRO A 117 -5.49 -30.59 35.95
CA PRO A 117 -4.76 -31.54 35.13
C PRO A 117 -3.71 -30.84 34.28
N ASN A 118 -2.46 -31.22 34.52
CA ASN A 118 -1.37 -31.17 33.54
C ASN A 118 -1.83 -31.77 32.21
N VAL A 119 -1.82 -30.97 31.14
CA VAL A 119 -1.85 -31.50 29.77
C VAL A 119 -0.46 -31.35 29.19
N ALA A 120 0.21 -32.49 29.11
CA ALA A 120 1.49 -32.64 28.43
C ALA A 120 1.34 -32.25 26.95
N ALA A 121 2.26 -31.41 26.48
CA ALA A 121 2.43 -31.09 25.07
C ALA A 121 2.79 -32.37 24.30
N SER A 122 1.85 -32.89 23.50
CA SER A 122 2.17 -33.83 22.43
C SER A 122 2.40 -33.03 21.15
N THR A 123 3.66 -32.83 20.80
CA THR A 123 4.08 -32.39 19.47
C THR A 123 3.83 -33.52 18.47
N SER A 124 2.69 -33.49 17.79
CA SER A 124 2.51 -34.16 16.51
C SER A 124 1.99 -33.14 15.52
N ALA A 125 2.93 -32.43 14.88
CA ALA A 125 2.65 -31.65 13.68
C ALA A 125 2.15 -32.62 12.61
N THR A 126 0.84 -32.80 12.52
CA THR A 126 0.21 -33.48 11.40
C THR A 126 0.26 -32.47 10.26
N THR A 127 1.14 -32.71 9.30
CA THR A 127 1.17 -31.97 8.03
C THR A 127 -0.22 -32.07 7.42
N ALA A 128 -1.00 -31.00 7.48
CA ALA A 128 -2.31 -30.94 6.85
C ALA A 128 -2.13 -31.22 5.35
N GLU A 129 -2.82 -32.23 4.82
CA GLU A 129 -2.82 -32.46 3.37
C GLU A 129 -3.42 -31.23 2.66
N PRO A 130 -2.83 -30.81 1.53
CA PRO A 130 -3.26 -29.62 0.83
C PRO A 130 -4.69 -29.78 0.29
N PRO A 131 -5.47 -28.70 0.21
CA PRO A 131 -6.77 -28.76 -0.43
C PRO A 131 -6.62 -29.15 -1.91
N ALA A 132 -7.49 -30.04 -2.38
CA ALA A 132 -7.40 -30.70 -3.69
C ALA A 132 -7.28 -29.74 -4.90
N TRP A 133 -7.61 -28.46 -4.76
CA TRP A 133 -7.50 -27.47 -5.82
C TRP A 133 -6.08 -26.97 -6.11
N LEU A 134 -5.10 -27.25 -5.24
CA LEU A 134 -3.69 -26.90 -5.45
C LEU A 134 -2.93 -27.95 -6.30
N ALA A 135 -3.57 -29.08 -6.64
CA ALA A 135 -2.95 -30.20 -7.35
C ALA A 135 -2.93 -30.03 -8.88
N ASP A 136 -3.82 -29.19 -9.43
CA ASP A 136 -3.84 -28.86 -10.85
C ASP A 136 -3.09 -27.55 -11.08
N GLN A 137 -1.89 -27.59 -11.66
CA GLN A 137 -1.19 -26.38 -12.10
C GLN A 137 -2.10 -25.60 -13.06
N ILE A 138 -2.60 -24.44 -12.62
CA ILE A 138 -3.48 -23.60 -13.45
C ILE A 138 -2.67 -23.19 -14.68
N ARG A 139 -3.14 -23.62 -15.86
CA ARG A 139 -2.64 -23.08 -17.13
C ARG A 139 -2.95 -21.58 -17.16
N ILE A 140 -1.92 -20.76 -17.22
CA ILE A 140 -2.09 -19.31 -17.44
C ILE A 140 -2.65 -19.08 -18.84
N ASP A 141 -3.68 -18.26 -18.95
CA ASP A 141 -4.17 -17.79 -20.25
C ASP A 141 -3.17 -16.80 -20.85
N THR A 142 -2.47 -17.23 -21.90
CA THR A 142 -1.51 -16.43 -22.66
C THR A 142 -2.09 -15.89 -23.97
N SER A 143 -3.40 -16.03 -24.22
CA SER A 143 -4.06 -15.52 -25.43
C SER A 143 -3.87 -14.01 -25.59
N GLU A 144 -3.90 -13.49 -26.82
CA GLU A 144 -3.77 -12.04 -27.04
C GLU A 144 -4.98 -11.25 -26.51
N HIS A 145 -6.16 -11.86 -26.53
CA HIS A 145 -7.43 -11.26 -26.12
C HIS A 145 -7.89 -11.89 -24.82
N PHE A 146 -7.47 -11.30 -23.69
CA PHE A 146 -7.94 -11.68 -22.36
C PHE A 146 -9.02 -10.73 -21.88
N GLU A 147 -10.13 -11.29 -21.42
CA GLU A 147 -11.21 -10.56 -20.76
C GLU A 147 -11.21 -10.87 -19.27
N SER A 148 -11.55 -9.87 -18.44
CA SER A 148 -11.72 -10.14 -17.01
C SER A 148 -12.98 -10.99 -16.78
N VAL A 149 -12.97 -11.76 -15.69
CA VAL A 149 -14.09 -12.63 -15.31
C VAL A 149 -14.75 -12.04 -14.07
N LEU A 150 -16.04 -11.72 -14.20
CA LEU A 150 -16.86 -11.30 -13.06
C LEU A 150 -17.17 -12.53 -12.20
N GLY A 151 -16.53 -12.62 -11.04
CA GLY A 151 -16.85 -13.63 -10.03
C GLY A 151 -18.15 -13.26 -9.31
N VAL A 152 -19.00 -14.25 -9.07
CA VAL A 152 -20.27 -14.09 -8.35
C VAL A 152 -20.30 -15.11 -7.21
N TYR A 153 -20.38 -14.61 -5.98
CA TYR A 153 -20.22 -15.39 -4.74
C TYR A 153 -21.32 -15.03 -3.73
N GLN A 154 -21.46 -15.83 -2.68
CA GLN A 154 -22.54 -15.68 -1.68
C GLN A 154 -22.01 -15.28 -0.31
N HIS A 155 -20.83 -15.78 0.08
CA HIS A 155 -20.34 -15.65 1.44
C HIS A 155 -19.12 -14.74 1.53
N GLY A 156 -18.12 -14.93 0.66
CA GLY A 156 -16.90 -14.12 0.70
C GLY A 156 -16.19 -14.13 -0.63
N ALA A 157 -15.34 -13.13 -0.84
CA ALA A 157 -14.57 -12.99 -2.07
C ALA A 157 -13.21 -12.36 -1.83
N VAL A 158 -12.25 -12.73 -2.68
CA VAL A 158 -10.92 -12.17 -2.79
C VAL A 158 -10.66 -11.83 -4.24
N SER A 159 -10.13 -10.63 -4.49
CA SER A 159 -9.68 -10.20 -5.81
C SER A 159 -8.24 -9.70 -5.72
N SER A 160 -7.38 -10.22 -6.59
CA SER A 160 -5.96 -9.90 -6.61
C SER A 160 -5.39 -9.99 -8.02
N ASP A 161 -4.12 -9.60 -8.15
CA ASP A 161 -3.37 -9.66 -9.41
C ASP A 161 -3.03 -11.09 -9.88
N ASN A 162 -3.40 -12.13 -9.13
CA ASN A 162 -3.20 -13.51 -9.54
C ASN A 162 -4.31 -14.42 -9.01
N LEU A 163 -4.87 -15.27 -9.88
CA LEU A 163 -5.94 -16.21 -9.50
C LEU A 163 -5.52 -17.16 -8.37
N GLU A 164 -4.28 -17.66 -8.38
CA GLU A 164 -3.78 -18.57 -7.33
C GLU A 164 -3.78 -17.89 -5.97
N CYS A 165 -3.37 -16.63 -5.91
CA CYS A 165 -3.33 -15.86 -4.67
C CYS A 165 -4.75 -15.53 -4.17
N SER A 166 -5.68 -15.25 -5.07
CA SER A 166 -7.10 -15.11 -4.71
C SER A 166 -7.67 -16.42 -4.16
N LYS A 167 -7.33 -17.59 -4.74
CA LYS A 167 -7.74 -18.89 -4.23
C LYS A 167 -7.15 -19.18 -2.84
N ILE A 168 -5.88 -18.84 -2.61
CA ILE A 168 -5.26 -18.94 -1.28
C ILE A 168 -6.04 -18.11 -0.27
N GLY A 169 -6.30 -16.83 -0.56
CA GLY A 169 -7.09 -15.98 0.33
C GLY A 169 -8.50 -16.50 0.59
N SER A 170 -9.20 -16.96 -0.45
CA SER A 170 -10.53 -17.59 -0.32
C SER A 170 -10.47 -18.85 0.55
N GLY A 171 -9.46 -19.69 0.38
CA GLY A 171 -9.23 -20.87 1.21
C GLY A 171 -9.01 -20.54 2.68
N ILE A 172 -8.34 -19.42 2.98
CA ILE A 172 -8.17 -18.94 4.36
C ILE A 172 -9.51 -18.48 4.97
N LEU A 173 -10.35 -17.78 4.20
CA LEU A 173 -11.71 -17.44 4.64
C LEU A 173 -12.55 -18.71 4.93
N GLN A 174 -12.44 -19.73 4.10
CA GLN A 174 -13.14 -21.02 4.29
C GLN A 174 -12.65 -21.78 5.54
N LYS A 175 -11.40 -21.54 5.96
CA LYS A 175 -10.84 -22.04 7.23
C LYS A 175 -11.22 -21.17 8.43
N ASN A 176 -12.21 -20.30 8.30
CA ASN A 176 -12.66 -19.37 9.34
C ASN A 176 -11.60 -18.33 9.77
N GLY A 177 -10.64 -18.04 8.88
CA GLY A 177 -9.74 -16.89 9.03
C GLY A 177 -10.47 -15.56 8.87
N SER A 178 -9.87 -14.48 9.39
CA SER A 178 -10.41 -13.13 9.22
C SER A 178 -10.17 -12.59 7.80
N ALA A 179 -10.81 -11.45 7.48
CA ALA A 179 -10.51 -10.71 6.25
C ALA A 179 -9.01 -10.36 6.14
N VAL A 180 -8.37 -10.08 7.28
CA VAL A 180 -6.94 -9.77 7.37
C VAL A 180 -6.07 -11.01 7.20
N ASP A 181 -6.42 -12.15 7.78
CA ASP A 181 -5.72 -13.42 7.55
C ASP A 181 -5.69 -13.77 6.06
N ALA A 182 -6.85 -13.65 5.40
CA ALA A 182 -7.00 -13.92 3.97
C ALA A 182 -6.22 -12.92 3.10
N ALA A 183 -6.21 -11.64 3.48
CA ALA A 183 -5.42 -10.62 2.81
C ALA A 183 -3.91 -10.91 2.92
N ILE A 184 -3.40 -11.21 4.12
CA ILE A 184 -1.97 -11.50 4.36
C ILE A 184 -1.53 -12.73 3.57
N ALA A 185 -2.28 -13.84 3.62
CA ALA A 185 -1.92 -15.06 2.89
C ALA A 185 -1.88 -14.82 1.37
N ALA A 186 -2.83 -14.03 0.84
CA ALA A 186 -2.85 -13.70 -0.57
C ALA A 186 -1.76 -12.67 -0.97
N LEU A 187 -1.41 -11.72 -0.09
CA LEU A 187 -0.29 -10.78 -0.29
C LEU A 187 1.06 -11.50 -0.29
N LEU A 188 1.28 -12.46 0.61
CA LEU A 188 2.47 -13.33 0.61
C LEU A 188 2.58 -14.11 -0.71
N CYS A 189 1.47 -14.63 -1.22
CA CYS A 189 1.44 -15.24 -2.54
C CYS A 189 1.76 -14.22 -3.66
N ASN A 190 1.15 -13.04 -3.66
CA ASN A 190 1.42 -12.02 -4.68
C ASN A 190 2.87 -11.53 -4.64
N GLY A 191 3.46 -11.36 -3.45
CA GLY A 191 4.87 -10.99 -3.28
C GLY A 191 5.83 -12.02 -3.86
N LEU A 192 5.40 -13.28 -3.95
CA LEU A 192 6.13 -14.35 -4.62
C LEU A 192 5.92 -14.33 -6.15
N LEU A 193 4.67 -14.34 -6.59
CA LEU A 193 4.31 -14.50 -8.01
C LEU A 193 4.46 -13.21 -8.83
N THR A 194 4.46 -12.07 -8.15
CA THR A 194 4.56 -10.73 -8.73
C THR A 194 5.68 -9.90 -8.10
N LEU A 195 6.82 -10.55 -7.80
CA LEU A 195 7.99 -9.93 -7.15
C LEU A 195 8.57 -8.70 -7.87
N GLN A 196 8.24 -8.50 -9.14
CA GLN A 196 8.57 -7.31 -9.91
C GLN A 196 7.73 -6.09 -9.50
N SER A 197 6.70 -6.25 -8.65
CA SER A 197 5.75 -5.19 -8.30
C SER A 197 5.51 -5.07 -6.80
N MET A 198 5.73 -6.09 -6.00
CA MET A 198 5.56 -5.98 -4.55
C MET A 198 6.33 -7.09 -3.84
N GLY A 199 6.49 -7.00 -2.51
CA GLY A 199 7.08 -8.07 -1.73
C GLY A 199 7.67 -7.60 -0.41
N LEU A 200 8.34 -8.53 0.30
CA LEU A 200 8.94 -8.30 1.62
C LEU A 200 9.96 -7.15 1.67
N GLY A 201 10.52 -6.77 0.51
CA GLY A 201 11.46 -5.66 0.40
C GLY A 201 10.81 -4.32 0.12
N GLY A 202 9.49 -4.19 0.18
CA GLY A 202 8.73 -2.96 -0.07
C GLY A 202 7.87 -2.55 1.12
N GLY A 203 6.73 -1.91 0.83
CA GLY A 203 5.77 -1.46 1.83
C GLY A 203 4.33 -1.39 1.29
N HIS A 204 3.37 -1.31 2.21
CA HIS A 204 1.95 -1.31 1.88
C HIS A 204 1.15 -0.29 2.68
N LEU A 205 0.03 0.11 2.09
CA LEU A 205 -1.04 0.81 2.80
C LEU A 205 -2.27 -0.10 2.80
N MET A 206 -2.81 -0.39 3.99
CA MET A 206 -3.95 -1.31 4.17
C MET A 206 -5.07 -0.60 4.92
N ASN A 207 -6.29 -0.69 4.38
CA ASN A 207 -7.50 -0.17 5.00
C ASN A 207 -8.37 -1.36 5.40
N VAL A 208 -8.64 -1.51 6.70
CA VAL A 208 -9.39 -2.63 7.28
C VAL A 208 -10.69 -2.12 7.86
N TYR A 209 -11.83 -2.61 7.37
CA TYR A 209 -13.15 -2.29 7.90
C TYR A 209 -13.64 -3.39 8.83
N ASP A 210 -13.94 -3.02 10.08
CA ASP A 210 -14.68 -3.84 11.03
C ASP A 210 -16.17 -3.53 10.88
N ARG A 211 -16.93 -4.51 10.38
CA ARG A 211 -18.36 -4.35 10.12
C ARG A 211 -19.18 -4.20 11.40
N LYS A 212 -18.76 -4.85 12.48
CA LYS A 212 -19.46 -4.84 13.76
C LYS A 212 -19.28 -3.48 14.45
N ALA A 213 -18.08 -2.92 14.41
CA ALA A 213 -17.78 -1.59 14.94
C ALA A 213 -18.19 -0.46 13.98
N GLN A 214 -18.43 -0.77 12.71
CA GLN A 214 -18.63 0.19 11.63
C GLN A 214 -17.49 1.21 11.55
N LEU A 215 -16.26 0.73 11.74
CA LEU A 215 -15.05 1.56 11.79
C LEU A 215 -14.00 1.00 10.84
N ALA A 216 -13.31 1.89 10.12
CA ALA A 216 -12.14 1.53 9.34
C ALA A 216 -10.83 1.96 10.02
N THR A 217 -9.88 1.05 10.08
CA THR A 217 -8.52 1.27 10.57
C THR A 217 -7.55 1.18 9.40
N ALA A 218 -6.71 2.20 9.25
CA ALA A 218 -5.60 2.23 8.33
C ALA A 218 -4.32 1.69 9.00
N ILE A 219 -3.56 0.91 8.24
CA ILE A 219 -2.21 0.45 8.58
C ILE A 219 -1.28 1.02 7.52
N ASP A 220 -0.42 1.94 7.96
CA ASP A 220 0.64 2.53 7.14
C ASP A 220 1.95 1.78 7.41
N ALA A 221 2.28 0.89 6.50
CA ALA A 221 3.54 0.15 6.47
C ALA A 221 4.38 0.60 5.27
N ARG A 222 4.34 1.89 4.95
CA ARG A 222 5.18 2.49 3.92
C ARG A 222 6.64 2.49 4.37
N GLU A 223 7.55 2.32 3.43
CA GLU A 223 8.98 2.39 3.69
C GLU A 223 9.39 3.77 4.22
N VAL A 224 10.38 3.80 5.10
CA VAL A 224 10.94 5.05 5.67
C VAL A 224 12.34 5.31 5.13
N ALA A 225 12.72 6.58 5.06
CA ALA A 225 14.09 6.95 4.74
C ALA A 225 15.06 6.43 5.83
N PRO A 226 16.23 5.88 5.46
CA PRO A 226 17.22 5.43 6.44
C PRO A 226 17.74 6.58 7.31
N TYR A 227 18.30 6.28 8.50
CA TYR A 227 18.89 7.28 9.39
C TYR A 227 20.02 8.07 8.72
N GLU A 228 20.77 7.43 7.82
CA GLU A 228 21.87 8.06 7.08
C GLU A 228 21.40 8.85 5.84
N ALA A 229 20.10 8.91 5.54
CA ALA A 229 19.58 9.69 4.43
C ALA A 229 19.78 11.20 4.66
N THR A 230 20.08 11.94 3.59
CA THR A 230 20.20 13.40 3.64
C THR A 230 19.34 14.04 2.56
N GLU A 231 18.90 15.28 2.78
CA GLU A 231 18.05 16.02 1.85
C GLU A 231 18.69 16.11 0.45
N GLU A 232 20.02 16.31 0.40
CA GLU A 232 20.79 16.53 -0.82
C GLU A 232 21.43 15.26 -1.41
N MET A 233 21.12 14.06 -0.91
CA MET A 233 21.82 12.83 -1.30
C MET A 233 21.72 12.52 -2.81
N PHE A 234 20.68 13.03 -3.48
CA PHE A 234 20.45 12.89 -4.92
C PHE A 234 20.73 14.16 -5.73
N ALA A 235 21.18 15.26 -5.12
CA ALA A 235 21.35 16.54 -5.82
C ALA A 235 22.38 16.47 -6.97
N LYS A 236 23.40 15.63 -6.83
CA LYS A 236 24.44 15.44 -7.87
C LYS A 236 24.04 14.44 -8.95
N ASP A 237 23.19 13.48 -8.61
CA ASP A 237 22.74 12.42 -9.51
C ASP A 237 21.28 12.04 -9.20
N PRO A 238 20.30 12.82 -9.70
CA PRO A 238 18.88 12.56 -9.46
C PRO A 238 18.42 11.18 -9.94
N GLU A 239 19.07 10.61 -10.96
CA GLU A 239 18.72 9.30 -11.50
C GLU A 239 19.03 8.15 -10.53
N SER A 240 20.00 8.34 -9.62
CA SER A 240 20.28 7.37 -8.55
C SER A 240 19.15 7.22 -7.52
N SER A 241 18.16 8.11 -7.54
CA SER A 241 16.91 7.91 -6.78
C SER A 241 16.04 6.81 -7.38
N ASN A 242 16.13 6.55 -8.69
CA ASN A 242 15.33 5.53 -9.36
C ASN A 242 15.85 4.11 -9.13
N LYS A 243 17.17 3.92 -8.96
CA LYS A 243 17.82 2.59 -8.99
C LYS A 243 19.07 2.55 -8.13
N GLY A 244 19.50 1.32 -7.80
CA GLY A 244 20.72 1.08 -7.05
C GLY A 244 20.54 1.30 -5.55
N PRO A 245 21.64 1.21 -4.78
CA PRO A 245 21.55 1.04 -3.33
C PRO A 245 20.99 2.25 -2.57
N LEU A 246 21.24 3.47 -3.06
CA LEU A 246 20.76 4.71 -2.44
C LEU A 246 19.25 4.91 -2.60
N SER A 247 18.65 4.25 -3.60
CA SER A 247 17.20 4.31 -3.83
C SER A 247 16.38 3.50 -2.80
N ILE A 248 17.03 2.62 -2.05
CA ILE A 248 16.37 1.68 -1.15
C ILE A 248 15.96 2.41 0.14
N ALA A 249 14.67 2.33 0.45
CA ALA A 249 14.10 2.73 1.74
C ALA A 249 13.91 1.50 2.65
N VAL A 250 13.78 1.71 3.96
CA VAL A 250 13.67 0.63 4.94
C VAL A 250 12.37 -0.16 4.71
N PRO A 251 12.42 -1.48 4.41
CA PRO A 251 11.22 -2.25 4.06
C PRO A 251 10.18 -2.34 5.20
N GLY A 252 8.92 -2.05 4.88
CA GLY A 252 7.81 -2.04 5.84
C GLY A 252 6.82 -3.20 5.73
N GLU A 253 6.83 -3.95 4.62
CA GLU A 253 5.79 -4.92 4.27
C GLU A 253 5.49 -5.93 5.39
N ALA A 254 6.52 -6.56 5.96
CA ALA A 254 6.33 -7.59 6.98
C ALA A 254 5.87 -7.02 8.33
N MET A 255 6.27 -5.79 8.67
CA MET A 255 5.79 -5.12 9.89
C MET A 255 4.30 -4.78 9.75
N GLY A 256 3.87 -4.33 8.58
CA GLY A 256 2.46 -4.13 8.27
C GLY A 256 1.63 -5.40 8.46
N TYR A 257 2.12 -6.54 7.96
CA TYR A 257 1.49 -7.83 8.20
C TYR A 257 1.45 -8.19 9.69
N HIS A 258 2.53 -7.94 10.41
CA HIS A 258 2.63 -8.23 11.84
C HIS A 258 1.56 -7.48 12.63
N VAL A 259 1.48 -6.16 12.50
CA VAL A 259 0.53 -5.34 13.26
C VAL A 259 -0.92 -5.62 12.85
N ALA A 260 -1.15 -5.90 11.56
CA ALA A 260 -2.47 -6.30 11.06
C ALA A 260 -2.91 -7.64 11.66
N HIS A 261 -2.04 -8.65 11.63
CA HIS A 261 -2.31 -9.98 12.17
C HIS A 261 -2.51 -9.95 13.68
N GLN A 262 -1.70 -9.21 14.42
CA GLN A 262 -1.88 -9.06 15.87
C GLN A 262 -3.24 -8.44 16.23
N LYS A 263 -3.72 -7.47 15.44
CA LYS A 263 -4.94 -6.73 15.74
C LYS A 263 -6.21 -7.42 15.24
N PHE A 264 -6.15 -8.06 14.08
CA PHE A 264 -7.33 -8.56 13.35
C PHE A 264 -7.22 -10.03 12.92
N GLY A 265 -6.06 -10.65 13.09
CA GLY A 265 -5.82 -12.04 12.72
C GLY A 265 -6.55 -13.03 13.63
N ARG A 266 -6.84 -14.22 13.09
CA ARG A 266 -7.48 -15.32 13.82
C ARG A 266 -6.71 -16.62 13.69
N LEU A 267 -6.14 -16.89 12.51
CA LEU A 267 -5.38 -18.12 12.28
C LEU A 267 -3.92 -17.98 12.72
N PRO A 268 -3.24 -19.10 13.05
CA PRO A 268 -1.80 -19.09 13.30
C PRO A 268 -1.02 -18.55 12.09
N TRP A 269 -0.02 -17.71 12.34
CA TRP A 269 0.80 -17.08 11.29
C TRP A 269 1.34 -18.09 10.26
N ALA A 270 1.88 -19.22 10.72
CA ALA A 270 2.44 -20.26 9.86
C ALA A 270 1.42 -20.80 8.83
N GLU A 271 0.13 -20.82 9.15
CA GLU A 271 -0.92 -21.24 8.21
C GLU A 271 -1.13 -20.24 7.07
N LEU A 272 -0.82 -18.95 7.30
CA LEU A 272 -0.92 -17.91 6.27
C LEU A 272 0.25 -17.98 5.28
N VAL A 273 1.44 -18.39 5.75
CA VAL A 273 2.66 -18.48 4.93
C VAL A 273 2.75 -19.81 4.17
N ALA A 274 2.26 -20.90 4.75
CA ALA A 274 2.42 -22.25 4.21
C ALA A 274 2.02 -22.41 2.72
N PRO A 275 0.89 -21.85 2.24
CA PRO A 275 0.52 -21.98 0.83
C PRO A 275 1.53 -21.33 -0.12
N SER A 276 2.06 -20.17 0.25
CA SER A 276 3.08 -19.46 -0.54
C SER A 276 4.42 -20.20 -0.53
N LEU A 277 4.81 -20.80 0.60
CA LEU A 277 6.01 -21.62 0.70
C LEU A 277 5.93 -22.85 -0.23
N GLU A 278 4.78 -23.51 -0.28
CA GLU A 278 4.56 -24.65 -1.18
C GLU A 278 4.67 -24.23 -2.66
N LEU A 279 4.07 -23.10 -3.04
CA LEU A 279 4.22 -22.53 -4.38
C LEU A 279 5.67 -22.17 -4.71
N CYS A 280 6.40 -21.66 -3.72
CA CYS A 280 7.82 -21.31 -3.85
C CYS A 280 8.66 -22.54 -4.23
N GLU A 281 8.43 -23.67 -3.55
CA GLU A 281 9.18 -24.91 -3.75
C GLU A 281 8.82 -25.60 -5.07
N LYS A 282 7.53 -25.59 -5.46
CA LYS A 282 7.04 -26.17 -6.72
C LYS A 282 7.41 -25.33 -7.94
N GLY A 283 7.47 -24.01 -7.79
CA GLY A 283 7.60 -23.05 -8.89
C GLY A 283 6.24 -22.64 -9.46
N TYR A 284 6.26 -21.63 -10.32
CA TYR A 284 5.06 -21.00 -10.88
C TYR A 284 5.28 -20.57 -12.32
N HIS A 285 4.19 -20.33 -13.04
CA HIS A 285 4.25 -19.83 -14.41
C HIS A 285 4.52 -18.32 -14.44
N VAL A 286 5.45 -17.89 -15.28
CA VAL A 286 5.67 -16.47 -15.61
C VAL A 286 4.37 -15.90 -16.19
N SER A 287 3.84 -14.85 -15.56
CA SER A 287 2.67 -14.14 -16.08
C SER A 287 3.07 -13.21 -17.24
N GLN A 288 2.10 -12.79 -18.05
CA GLN A 288 2.36 -11.78 -19.08
C GLN A 288 2.83 -10.44 -18.49
N HIS A 289 2.34 -10.09 -17.30
CA HIS A 289 2.79 -8.88 -16.62
C HIS A 289 4.26 -8.99 -16.19
N MET A 290 4.65 -10.15 -15.65
CA MET A 290 6.06 -10.44 -15.34
C MET A 290 6.92 -10.39 -16.61
N GLU A 291 6.50 -11.02 -17.71
CA GLU A 291 7.22 -10.95 -18.98
C GLU A 291 7.41 -9.51 -19.47
N ARG A 292 6.37 -8.67 -19.40
CA ARG A 292 6.48 -7.24 -19.79
C ARG A 292 7.46 -6.48 -18.92
N ALA A 293 7.43 -6.70 -17.61
CA ALA A 293 8.35 -6.07 -16.67
C ALA A 293 9.78 -6.55 -16.91
N LEU A 294 9.99 -7.86 -17.10
CA LEU A 294 11.26 -8.45 -17.49
C LEU A 294 11.74 -7.80 -18.79
N LYS A 295 10.94 -7.77 -19.86
CA LYS A 295 11.31 -7.12 -21.12
C LYS A 295 11.75 -5.67 -20.95
N PHE A 296 11.08 -4.92 -20.08
CA PHE A 296 11.39 -3.52 -19.80
C PHE A 296 12.71 -3.36 -19.02
N GLN A 297 12.93 -4.18 -17.98
CA GLN A 297 14.08 -4.04 -17.08
C GLN A 297 15.27 -4.96 -17.42
N TRP A 298 15.11 -5.94 -18.31
CA TRP A 298 16.13 -6.96 -18.62
C TRP A 298 17.50 -6.38 -18.98
N PRO A 299 17.61 -5.29 -19.78
CA PRO A 299 18.90 -4.70 -20.08
C PRO A 299 19.69 -4.27 -18.85
N LEU A 300 18.99 -3.98 -17.74
CA LEU A 300 19.56 -3.47 -16.49
C LEU A 300 19.78 -4.59 -15.47
N ILE A 301 18.86 -5.56 -15.38
CA ILE A 301 18.92 -6.59 -14.32
C ILE A 301 19.64 -7.86 -14.75
N LYS A 302 19.84 -8.10 -16.05
CA LYS A 302 20.38 -9.38 -16.55
C LYS A 302 21.80 -9.68 -16.07
N GLU A 303 22.62 -8.69 -15.70
CA GLU A 303 24.01 -8.95 -15.29
C GLU A 303 24.11 -9.41 -13.83
N HIS A 304 23.01 -9.33 -13.06
CA HIS A 304 22.94 -9.79 -11.68
C HIS A 304 22.61 -11.29 -11.65
N GLU A 305 23.49 -12.10 -11.06
CA GLU A 305 23.34 -13.57 -10.92
C GLU A 305 22.01 -13.97 -10.25
N GLN A 306 21.48 -13.11 -9.37
CA GLN A 306 20.23 -13.32 -8.65
C GLN A 306 19.01 -13.42 -9.59
N TYR A 307 19.08 -12.88 -10.81
CA TYR A 307 18.02 -12.99 -11.83
C TYR A 307 18.21 -14.16 -12.80
N GLU A 308 19.21 -15.03 -12.59
CA GLU A 308 19.48 -16.15 -13.49
C GLU A 308 18.26 -17.10 -13.63
N THR A 309 17.41 -17.19 -12.61
CA THR A 309 16.16 -17.95 -12.66
C THR A 309 15.17 -17.45 -13.74
N TYR A 310 15.33 -16.21 -14.20
CA TYR A 310 14.54 -15.61 -15.26
C TYR A 310 15.24 -15.65 -16.62
N ARG A 311 16.48 -16.13 -16.70
CA ARG A 311 17.22 -16.22 -17.95
C ARG A 311 16.88 -17.51 -18.68
N ASN A 312 16.47 -17.35 -19.94
CA ASN A 312 16.43 -18.43 -20.89
C ASN A 312 17.87 -18.79 -21.32
N ALA A 313 18.36 -19.95 -20.89
CA ALA A 313 19.71 -20.42 -21.19
C ALA A 313 20.01 -20.61 -22.69
N GLN A 314 18.99 -20.87 -23.53
CA GLN A 314 19.17 -21.06 -24.96
C GLN A 314 19.32 -19.74 -25.73
N THR A 315 18.61 -18.70 -25.31
CA THR A 315 18.59 -17.41 -26.02
C THR A 315 19.41 -16.31 -25.33
N GLY A 316 19.75 -16.49 -24.05
CA GLY A 316 20.35 -15.47 -23.19
C GLY A 316 19.40 -14.34 -22.78
N SER A 317 18.16 -14.35 -23.28
CA SER A 317 17.10 -13.38 -22.96
C SER A 317 16.30 -13.82 -21.74
N HIS A 318 15.30 -13.03 -21.32
CA HIS A 318 14.37 -13.42 -20.26
C HIS A 318 13.39 -14.51 -20.73
N HIS A 319 12.80 -15.24 -19.78
CA HIS A 319 11.68 -16.16 -20.02
C HIS A 319 10.42 -15.44 -20.50
N THR A 320 9.60 -16.14 -21.28
CA THR A 320 8.30 -15.68 -21.78
C THR A 320 7.16 -16.17 -20.88
N ALA A 321 5.99 -15.54 -20.99
CA ALA A 321 4.80 -15.97 -20.26
C ALA A 321 4.49 -17.47 -20.48
N GLY A 322 3.98 -18.12 -19.44
CA GLY A 322 3.70 -19.56 -19.42
C GLY A 322 4.91 -20.43 -19.07
N THR A 323 6.14 -19.92 -19.10
CA THR A 323 7.32 -20.68 -18.65
C THR A 323 7.23 -20.94 -17.15
N VAL A 324 7.48 -22.17 -16.71
CA VAL A 324 7.59 -22.48 -15.28
C VAL A 324 8.97 -22.07 -14.77
N VAL A 325 8.99 -21.22 -13.75
CA VAL A 325 10.20 -20.75 -13.08
C VAL A 325 10.11 -21.00 -11.59
N LYS A 326 11.26 -20.98 -10.93
CA LYS A 326 11.33 -20.85 -9.47
C LYS A 326 11.72 -19.42 -9.10
N PRO A 327 11.30 -18.92 -7.93
CA PRO A 327 11.75 -17.62 -7.44
C PRO A 327 13.27 -17.62 -7.20
N PRO A 328 13.87 -16.46 -6.90
CA PRO A 328 15.28 -16.38 -6.51
C PRO A 328 15.63 -17.42 -5.45
N LYS A 329 16.80 -18.06 -5.61
CA LYS A 329 17.18 -19.32 -4.94
C LYS A 329 16.97 -19.35 -3.42
N ASN A 330 17.16 -18.23 -2.74
CA ASN A 330 17.02 -18.14 -1.29
C ASN A 330 15.67 -17.61 -0.80
N LEU A 331 14.79 -17.14 -1.69
CA LEU A 331 13.49 -16.59 -1.29
C LEU A 331 12.61 -17.64 -0.59
N CYS A 332 12.66 -18.91 -1.01
CA CYS A 332 11.90 -19.96 -0.31
C CYS A 332 12.42 -20.24 1.10
N LYS A 333 13.73 -20.10 1.33
CA LYS A 333 14.29 -20.19 2.69
C LYS A 333 13.84 -19.01 3.54
N THR A 334 13.72 -17.83 2.94
CA THR A 334 13.16 -16.64 3.59
C THR A 334 11.71 -16.87 4.01
N TYR A 335 10.86 -17.39 3.13
CA TYR A 335 9.48 -17.73 3.47
C TYR A 335 9.39 -18.83 4.53
N LYS A 336 10.32 -19.80 4.51
CA LYS A 336 10.41 -20.81 5.56
C LYS A 336 10.73 -20.22 6.93
N LEU A 337 11.76 -19.39 7.02
CA LEU A 337 12.12 -18.68 8.26
C LEU A 337 10.97 -17.78 8.73
N LEU A 338 10.31 -17.09 7.80
CA LEU A 338 9.14 -16.26 8.10
C LEU A 338 7.98 -17.09 8.68
N ALA A 339 7.75 -18.30 8.18
CA ALA A 339 6.72 -19.21 8.70
C ALA A 339 7.08 -19.75 10.10
N GLU A 340 8.35 -20.06 10.34
CA GLU A 340 8.85 -20.65 11.59
C GLU A 340 8.98 -19.61 12.72
N ASN A 341 9.51 -18.43 12.40
CA ASN A 341 9.89 -17.41 13.38
C ASN A 341 8.88 -16.25 13.47
N GLY A 342 7.95 -16.14 12.53
CA GLY A 342 7.00 -15.03 12.44
C GLY A 342 7.51 -13.83 11.64
N PRO A 343 6.67 -12.80 11.42
CA PRO A 343 6.99 -11.66 10.58
C PRO A 343 8.11 -10.77 11.17
N MET A 344 8.23 -10.73 12.50
CA MET A 344 9.26 -9.95 13.20
C MET A 344 10.68 -10.46 12.95
N ASP A 345 10.85 -11.69 12.44
CA ASP A 345 12.17 -12.23 12.12
C ASP A 345 12.94 -11.35 11.13
N LEU A 346 12.22 -10.61 10.26
CA LEU A 346 12.78 -9.65 9.29
C LEU A 346 13.39 -8.40 9.96
N TYR A 347 12.99 -8.08 11.20
CA TYR A 347 13.38 -6.85 11.90
C TYR A 347 14.29 -7.09 13.10
N ASN A 348 14.09 -8.19 13.85
CA ASN A 348 14.87 -8.47 15.07
C ASN A 348 15.35 -9.92 15.21
N GLY A 349 15.35 -10.69 14.11
CA GLY A 349 15.66 -12.12 14.14
C GLY A 349 16.77 -12.56 13.18
N THR A 350 16.67 -13.80 12.71
CA THR A 350 17.62 -14.40 11.77
C THR A 350 17.56 -13.70 10.42
N LEU A 351 16.35 -13.45 9.90
CA LEU A 351 16.18 -12.74 8.64
C LEU A 351 16.69 -11.30 8.70
N ALA A 352 16.54 -10.60 9.82
CA ALA A 352 17.07 -9.25 10.02
C ALA A 352 18.58 -9.19 9.80
N LYS A 353 19.32 -10.17 10.34
CA LYS A 353 20.78 -10.28 10.15
C LYS A 353 21.15 -10.53 8.69
N LEU A 354 20.44 -11.46 8.04
CA LEU A 354 20.68 -11.77 6.62
C LEU A 354 20.35 -10.60 5.70
N LEU A 355 19.27 -9.87 5.98
CA LEU A 355 18.87 -8.67 5.23
C LEU A 355 19.88 -7.53 5.45
N ALA A 356 20.32 -7.28 6.68
CA ALA A 356 21.34 -6.26 6.96
C ALA A 356 22.66 -6.57 6.25
N GLU A 357 23.09 -7.84 6.20
CA GLU A 357 24.26 -8.24 5.41
C GLU A 357 24.05 -8.03 3.91
N ASP A 358 22.87 -8.38 3.37
CA ASP A 358 22.55 -8.14 1.97
C ASP A 358 22.56 -6.64 1.62
N LEU A 359 21.97 -5.79 2.48
CA LEU A 359 21.93 -4.33 2.32
C LEU A 359 23.33 -3.72 2.33
N LYS A 360 24.18 -4.18 3.26
CA LYS A 360 25.58 -3.78 3.33
C LYS A 360 26.35 -4.20 2.07
N ASP A 361 26.18 -5.43 1.61
CA ASP A 361 26.91 -5.96 0.45
C ASP A 361 26.54 -5.23 -0.85
N VAL A 362 25.28 -4.79 -1.00
CA VAL A 362 24.87 -4.00 -2.17
C VAL A 362 25.24 -2.52 -2.06
N GLY A 363 25.78 -2.07 -0.91
CA GLY A 363 26.19 -0.70 -0.68
C GLY A 363 25.06 0.25 -0.26
N SER A 364 23.98 -0.27 0.30
CA SER A 364 22.89 0.54 0.87
C SER A 364 23.38 1.30 2.11
N ILE A 365 22.72 2.43 2.38
CA ILE A 365 22.92 3.25 3.59
C ILE A 365 22.01 2.81 4.75
N ILE A 366 21.23 1.73 4.56
CA ILE A 366 20.42 1.15 5.64
C ILE A 366 21.33 0.40 6.61
N ILE A 367 21.25 0.75 7.88
CA ILE A 367 21.98 0.12 8.98
C ILE A 367 21.05 -0.81 9.80
N PRO A 368 21.59 -1.75 10.60
CA PRO A 368 20.74 -2.64 11.41
C PRO A 368 19.72 -1.90 12.29
N ASP A 369 20.09 -0.75 12.85
CA ASP A 369 19.22 0.07 13.71
C ASP A 369 17.98 0.59 12.94
N ASP A 370 18.08 0.82 11.62
CA ASP A 370 16.92 1.17 10.79
C ASP A 370 15.89 0.04 10.77
N LEU A 371 16.33 -1.21 10.65
CA LEU A 371 15.44 -2.37 10.68
C LEU A 371 14.85 -2.58 12.07
N GLU A 372 15.67 -2.48 13.12
CA GLU A 372 15.21 -2.70 14.50
C GLU A 372 14.20 -1.64 14.97
N SER A 373 14.34 -0.39 14.50
CA SER A 373 13.48 0.73 14.90
C SER A 373 12.27 0.97 13.99
N TYR A 374 12.14 0.24 12.87
CA TYR A 374 11.00 0.39 11.97
C TYR A 374 9.68 0.03 12.66
N GLU A 375 8.68 0.91 12.54
CA GLU A 375 7.32 0.66 12.99
C GLU A 375 6.30 1.02 11.90
N ALA A 376 5.19 0.27 11.85
CA ALA A 376 4.03 0.60 11.02
C ALA A 376 3.00 1.38 11.85
N ASP A 377 2.39 2.41 11.27
CA ASP A 377 1.38 3.20 11.98
C ASP A 377 0.01 2.52 11.89
N VAL A 378 -0.74 2.52 13.00
CA VAL A 378 -2.12 2.02 13.06
C VAL A 378 -3.02 3.18 13.47
N ILE A 379 -3.74 3.75 12.50
CA ILE A 379 -4.53 4.97 12.67
C ILE A 379 -5.94 4.78 12.13
N ASN A 380 -6.90 5.61 12.59
CA ASN A 380 -8.25 5.56 12.02
C ASN A 380 -8.25 6.11 10.60
N SER A 381 -9.04 5.49 9.72
CA SER A 381 -9.25 6.01 8.36
C SER A 381 -10.05 7.31 8.41
N ILE A 382 -9.79 8.22 7.46
CA ILE A 382 -10.59 9.43 7.29
C ILE A 382 -11.91 9.05 6.64
N THR A 383 -12.99 9.69 7.09
CA THR A 383 -14.33 9.51 6.57
C THR A 383 -14.75 10.72 5.74
N MET A 384 -15.46 10.47 4.65
CA MET A 384 -16.16 11.49 3.87
C MET A 384 -17.52 10.93 3.43
N HIS A 385 -18.57 11.74 3.54
CA HIS A 385 -19.86 11.37 2.96
C HIS A 385 -19.85 11.53 1.43
N LEU A 386 -20.31 10.50 0.73
CA LEU A 386 -20.48 10.49 -0.71
C LEU A 386 -21.94 10.14 -1.01
N GLY A 387 -22.79 11.17 -1.07
CA GLY A 387 -24.24 10.98 -0.96
C GLY A 387 -24.63 10.35 0.38
N GLU A 388 -25.37 9.24 0.33
CA GLU A 388 -25.80 8.47 1.52
C GLU A 388 -24.75 7.45 2.00
N ASP A 389 -23.69 7.24 1.22
CA ASP A 389 -22.63 6.28 1.52
C ASP A 389 -21.49 6.97 2.30
N THR A 390 -20.71 6.18 3.04
CA THR A 390 -19.52 6.63 3.76
C THR A 390 -18.27 6.09 3.09
N LEU A 391 -17.43 6.99 2.58
CA LEU A 391 -16.12 6.72 2.03
C LEU A 391 -15.09 6.70 3.15
N TYR A 392 -14.28 5.64 3.22
CA TYR A 392 -13.14 5.53 4.12
C TYR A 392 -11.85 5.54 3.30
N VAL A 393 -10.98 6.49 3.60
CA VAL A 393 -9.69 6.66 2.93
C VAL A 393 -8.54 6.70 3.95
N ILE A 394 -7.38 6.20 3.54
CA ILE A 394 -6.19 6.22 4.40
C ILE A 394 -5.66 7.66 4.51
N PRO A 395 -5.26 8.13 5.71
CA PRO A 395 -4.57 9.42 5.88
C PRO A 395 -3.24 9.52 5.11
N PRO A 396 -2.65 10.71 4.98
CA PRO A 396 -1.27 10.84 4.51
C PRO A 396 -0.34 9.92 5.32
N VAL A 397 0.58 9.18 4.70
CA VAL A 397 1.17 9.44 3.36
C VAL A 397 0.41 8.86 2.14
N SER A 398 -0.78 8.29 2.33
CA SER A 398 -1.67 7.89 1.22
C SER A 398 -2.17 9.10 0.41
N SER A 399 -2.48 8.87 -0.87
CA SER A 399 -3.25 9.81 -1.70
C SER A 399 -4.78 9.64 -1.57
N GLY A 400 -5.26 8.93 -0.54
CA GLY A 400 -6.70 8.72 -0.31
C GLY A 400 -7.52 10.01 -0.22
N SER A 401 -6.97 11.07 0.40
CA SER A 401 -7.63 12.39 0.46
C SER A 401 -7.73 13.08 -0.92
N VAL A 402 -6.82 12.76 -1.86
CA VAL A 402 -6.88 13.25 -3.24
C VAL A 402 -8.03 12.57 -4.00
N VAL A 403 -8.22 11.26 -3.80
CA VAL A 403 -9.38 10.52 -4.31
C VAL A 403 -10.68 11.08 -3.74
N ALA A 404 -10.75 11.28 -2.43
CA ALA A 404 -11.91 11.84 -1.76
C ALA A 404 -12.29 13.22 -2.31
N HIS A 405 -11.30 14.11 -2.49
CA HIS A 405 -11.54 15.45 -3.02
C HIS A 405 -12.05 15.43 -4.47
N ALA A 406 -11.44 14.60 -5.34
CA ALA A 406 -11.93 14.44 -6.72
C ALA A 406 -13.40 13.96 -6.75
N LEU A 407 -13.75 12.99 -5.91
CA LEU A 407 -15.12 12.50 -5.77
C LEU A 407 -16.06 13.58 -5.19
N SER A 408 -15.58 14.38 -4.24
CA SER A 408 -16.34 15.49 -3.64
C SER A 408 -16.67 16.60 -4.65
N ILE A 409 -15.74 16.91 -5.55
CA ILE A 409 -16.00 17.82 -6.68
C ILE A 409 -17.08 17.20 -7.58
N LEU A 410 -16.89 15.94 -7.98
CA LEU A 410 -17.72 15.28 -8.98
C LEU A 410 -19.14 14.97 -8.51
N GLN A 411 -19.36 14.68 -7.23
CA GLN A 411 -20.67 14.23 -6.73
C GLN A 411 -21.79 15.24 -7.02
N GLY A 412 -21.52 16.55 -6.94
CA GLY A 412 -22.56 17.56 -7.16
C GLY A 412 -22.94 17.81 -8.62
N TYR A 413 -22.34 17.09 -9.57
CA TYR A 413 -22.89 17.03 -10.94
C TYR A 413 -24.08 16.08 -11.06
N ASN A 414 -24.33 15.22 -10.04
CA ASN A 414 -25.44 14.26 -10.02
C ASN A 414 -25.52 13.41 -11.30
N PHE A 415 -24.39 12.85 -11.70
CA PHE A 415 -24.26 12.10 -12.94
C PHE A 415 -25.22 10.91 -13.02
N THR A 416 -25.66 10.60 -14.24
CA THR A 416 -26.45 9.41 -14.56
C THR A 416 -25.96 8.79 -15.88
N LYS A 417 -26.49 7.61 -16.25
CA LYS A 417 -26.22 7.00 -17.58
C LYS A 417 -26.49 7.94 -18.76
N GLN A 418 -27.40 8.91 -18.61
CA GLN A 418 -27.71 9.88 -19.67
C GLN A 418 -26.52 10.77 -20.03
N ASP A 419 -25.61 11.03 -19.07
CA ASP A 419 -24.41 11.84 -19.30
C ASP A 419 -23.35 11.14 -20.17
N LEU A 420 -23.60 9.90 -20.58
CA LEU A 420 -22.76 9.11 -21.50
C LEU A 420 -23.48 8.77 -22.82
N ALA A 421 -24.73 9.25 -23.01
CA ALA A 421 -25.63 8.83 -24.08
C ALA A 421 -25.22 9.34 -25.47
N THR A 422 -24.54 10.49 -25.55
CA THR A 422 -24.03 11.05 -26.81
C THR A 422 -22.54 11.33 -26.69
N GLU A 423 -21.85 11.47 -27.82
CA GLU A 423 -20.42 11.79 -27.84
C GLU A 423 -20.11 13.14 -27.17
N GLU A 424 -20.99 14.13 -27.32
CA GLU A 424 -20.84 15.44 -26.67
C GLU A 424 -21.05 15.37 -25.16
N LEU A 425 -22.06 14.63 -24.68
CA LEU A 425 -22.26 14.43 -23.25
C LEU A 425 -21.09 13.65 -22.65
N ARG A 426 -20.63 12.61 -23.33
CA ARG A 426 -19.46 11.82 -22.91
C ARG A 426 -18.19 12.68 -22.84
N ALA A 427 -17.92 13.50 -23.86
CA ALA A 427 -16.78 14.39 -23.88
C ALA A 427 -16.85 15.43 -22.75
N ARG A 428 -18.03 16.01 -22.49
CA ARG A 428 -18.25 16.91 -21.35
C ARG A 428 -18.02 16.22 -20.01
N THR A 429 -18.50 14.99 -19.86
CA THR A 429 -18.31 14.19 -18.64
C THR A 429 -16.82 13.89 -18.41
N ILE A 430 -16.10 13.40 -19.42
CA ILE A 430 -14.65 13.17 -19.33
C ILE A 430 -13.90 14.48 -19.01
N HIS A 431 -14.29 15.60 -19.63
CA HIS A 431 -13.71 16.90 -19.33
C HIS A 431 -13.90 17.25 -17.84
N ARG A 432 -15.10 17.12 -17.27
CA ARG A 432 -15.34 17.39 -15.84
C ARG A 432 -14.50 16.50 -14.92
N PHE A 433 -14.30 15.22 -15.26
CA PHE A 433 -13.40 14.35 -14.52
C PHE A 433 -11.95 14.83 -14.61
N ALA A 434 -11.46 15.17 -15.80
CA ALA A 434 -10.11 15.70 -15.97
C ALA A 434 -9.89 16.99 -15.17
N GLU A 435 -10.85 17.92 -15.17
CA GLU A 435 -10.77 19.15 -14.37
C GLU A 435 -10.81 18.87 -12.86
N ALA A 436 -11.69 17.97 -12.40
CA ALA A 436 -11.75 17.57 -10.99
C ALA A 436 -10.44 16.92 -10.51
N LEU A 437 -9.84 16.06 -11.34
CA LEU A 437 -8.53 15.47 -11.07
C LEU A 437 -7.45 16.55 -11.00
N LYS A 438 -7.44 17.54 -11.89
CA LYS A 438 -6.49 18.66 -11.82
C LYS A 438 -6.58 19.43 -10.50
N PHE A 439 -7.78 19.77 -10.05
CA PHE A 439 -7.98 20.40 -8.74
C PHE A 439 -7.53 19.51 -7.58
N ALA A 440 -7.74 18.20 -7.67
CA ALA A 440 -7.30 17.26 -6.66
C ALA A 440 -5.77 17.14 -6.60
N PHE A 441 -5.13 16.91 -7.74
CA PHE A 441 -3.67 16.78 -7.85
C PHE A 441 -2.93 18.08 -7.50
N ALA A 442 -3.53 19.25 -7.72
CA ALA A 442 -2.96 20.54 -7.30
C ALA A 442 -2.63 20.61 -5.80
N GLN A 443 -3.39 19.87 -4.97
CA GLN A 443 -3.23 19.87 -3.51
C GLN A 443 -2.32 18.74 -3.02
N ARG A 444 -2.09 17.71 -3.83
CA ARG A 444 -1.27 16.53 -3.46
C ARG A 444 0.14 16.90 -2.99
N PRO A 445 0.87 17.86 -3.60
CA PRO A 445 2.21 18.25 -3.15
C PRO A 445 2.26 18.86 -1.75
N GLU A 446 1.14 19.28 -1.17
CA GLU A 446 1.08 19.83 0.19
C GLU A 446 0.82 18.76 1.25
N LEU A 447 0.52 17.52 0.83
CA LEU A 447 0.44 16.36 1.70
C LEU A 447 1.85 15.77 1.93
N GLY A 448 2.03 15.14 3.08
CA GLY A 448 3.31 14.54 3.50
C GLY A 448 3.15 13.77 4.80
N ASP A 449 4.28 13.28 5.31
CA ASP A 449 4.35 12.51 6.55
C ASP A 449 3.88 13.36 7.75
N VAL A 450 2.82 12.90 8.40
CA VAL A 450 2.18 13.57 9.54
C VAL A 450 3.06 13.67 10.79
N HIS A 451 4.13 12.87 10.87
CA HIS A 451 5.12 12.96 11.95
C HIS A 451 6.05 14.17 11.78
N PHE A 452 6.15 14.71 10.56
CA PHE A 452 7.06 15.80 10.20
C PHE A 452 6.32 17.11 9.90
N ILE A 453 5.09 17.03 9.39
CA ILE A 453 4.30 18.19 9.02
C ILE A 453 2.84 18.07 9.49
N ASP A 454 2.21 19.20 9.82
CA ASP A 454 0.79 19.22 10.19
C ASP A 454 -0.08 19.39 8.94
N THR A 455 -0.74 18.32 8.52
CA THR A 455 -1.64 18.31 7.35
C THR A 455 -3.12 18.29 7.73
N ARG A 456 -3.47 18.42 9.02
CA ARG A 456 -4.85 18.19 9.51
C ARG A 456 -5.87 19.11 8.87
N GLU A 457 -5.57 20.40 8.72
CA GLU A 457 -6.47 21.36 8.08
C GLU A 457 -6.67 21.04 6.59
N LEU A 458 -5.58 20.76 5.86
CA LEU A 458 -5.65 20.40 4.45
C LEU A 458 -6.45 19.11 4.25
N VAL A 459 -6.18 18.07 5.04
CA VAL A 459 -6.92 16.81 5.03
C VAL A 459 -8.41 17.06 5.31
N SER A 460 -8.74 17.87 6.32
CA SER A 460 -10.14 18.22 6.62
C SER A 460 -10.83 18.91 5.44
N ARG A 461 -10.15 19.86 4.77
CA ARG A 461 -10.68 20.54 3.58
C ARG A 461 -10.89 19.58 2.41
N LEU A 462 -9.89 18.75 2.09
CA LEU A 462 -9.94 17.80 0.97
C LEU A 462 -11.04 16.74 1.11
N ASN A 463 -11.41 16.38 2.34
CA ASN A 463 -12.45 15.40 2.63
C ASN A 463 -13.79 16.07 2.98
N SER A 464 -14.00 17.33 2.57
CA SER A 464 -15.26 18.06 2.79
C SER A 464 -16.06 18.22 1.49
N VAL A 465 -17.39 18.19 1.63
CA VAL A 465 -18.30 18.48 0.51
C VAL A 465 -18.13 19.93 0.07
N ASP A 466 -18.12 20.87 1.02
CA ASP A 466 -18.03 22.32 0.78
C ASP A 466 -16.82 22.72 -0.09
N PHE A 467 -15.64 22.16 0.19
CA PHE A 467 -14.46 22.48 -0.61
C PHE A 467 -14.53 21.88 -2.03
N GLY A 468 -15.16 20.71 -2.16
CA GLY A 468 -15.51 20.13 -3.47
C GLY A 468 -16.44 21.05 -4.26
N GLU A 469 -17.44 21.66 -3.63
CA GLU A 469 -18.34 22.61 -4.28
C GLU A 469 -17.64 23.88 -4.75
N GLN A 470 -16.76 24.43 -3.91
CA GLN A 470 -15.98 25.63 -4.24
C GLN A 470 -15.10 25.43 -5.47
N ASN A 471 -14.47 24.25 -5.61
CA ASN A 471 -13.67 23.95 -6.79
C ASN A 471 -14.53 23.55 -8.00
N ARG A 472 -15.65 22.85 -7.79
CA ARG A 472 -16.63 22.58 -8.86
C ARG A 472 -17.13 23.87 -9.51
N ALA A 473 -17.38 24.92 -8.73
CA ALA A 473 -17.84 26.21 -9.23
C ALA A 473 -16.83 26.91 -10.17
N LYS A 474 -15.56 26.50 -10.17
CA LYS A 474 -14.50 27.02 -11.04
C LYS A 474 -14.37 26.25 -12.36
N ILE A 475 -14.99 25.07 -12.48
CA ILE A 475 -14.90 24.23 -13.67
C ILE A 475 -15.77 24.81 -14.79
N ASN A 476 -15.20 25.01 -15.97
CA ASN A 476 -15.90 25.48 -17.16
C ASN A 476 -16.05 24.37 -18.20
N ASP A 477 -17.29 23.93 -18.46
CA ASP A 477 -17.61 22.85 -19.41
C ASP A 477 -17.07 23.01 -20.85
N SER A 478 -16.66 24.23 -21.23
CA SER A 478 -16.22 24.57 -22.59
C SER A 478 -14.71 24.68 -22.74
N HIS A 479 -13.95 24.89 -21.67
CA HIS A 479 -12.50 25.03 -21.77
C HIS A 479 -11.77 24.68 -20.46
N VAL A 480 -10.52 24.22 -20.56
CA VAL A 480 -9.60 24.06 -19.42
C VAL A 480 -9.22 25.43 -18.81
N LEU A 481 -8.82 25.47 -17.54
CA LEU A 481 -8.17 26.65 -16.95
C LEU A 481 -6.74 26.84 -17.51
N PRO A 482 -6.19 28.08 -17.51
CA PRO A 482 -5.02 28.43 -18.31
C PRO A 482 -3.70 27.79 -17.86
N ASP A 483 -3.52 27.51 -16.57
CA ASP A 483 -2.27 26.98 -16.01
C ASP A 483 -2.50 26.24 -14.67
N ALA A 484 -1.43 25.65 -14.14
CA ALA A 484 -1.46 24.88 -12.89
C ALA A 484 -1.85 25.74 -11.67
N GLN A 485 -1.43 27.01 -11.64
CA GLN A 485 -1.73 27.95 -10.57
C GLN A 485 -3.23 28.28 -10.50
N ALA A 486 -3.94 28.29 -11.62
CA ALA A 486 -5.39 28.44 -11.66
C ALA A 486 -6.14 27.31 -10.92
N TYR A 487 -5.53 26.12 -10.79
CA TYR A 487 -6.04 25.01 -9.98
C TYR A 487 -5.59 25.07 -8.51
N GLY A 488 -4.79 26.08 -8.14
CA GLY A 488 -4.24 26.27 -6.79
C GLY A 488 -2.95 25.51 -6.52
N ALA A 489 -2.20 25.13 -7.56
CA ALA A 489 -0.92 24.43 -7.38
C ALA A 489 0.21 25.39 -7.02
N ASN A 490 0.88 25.08 -5.91
CA ASN A 490 2.05 25.82 -5.42
C ASN A 490 3.36 25.07 -5.67
N SER A 491 3.29 23.79 -6.01
CA SER A 491 4.43 22.91 -6.26
C SER A 491 4.10 21.88 -7.34
N ALA A 492 5.12 21.34 -7.99
CA ALA A 492 4.91 20.30 -8.99
C ALA A 492 4.55 18.96 -8.31
N PRO A 493 3.51 18.24 -8.77
CA PRO A 493 3.33 16.85 -8.40
C PRO A 493 4.48 16.02 -8.97
N LYS A 494 4.95 15.03 -8.19
CA LYS A 494 5.85 14.01 -8.69
C LYS A 494 5.05 12.94 -9.42
N ASP A 495 5.42 12.68 -10.68
CA ASP A 495 4.95 11.51 -11.42
C ASP A 495 5.84 10.33 -11.06
N ASP A 496 5.22 9.18 -10.83
CA ASP A 496 5.91 7.93 -10.59
C ASP A 496 5.17 6.80 -11.31
N PRO A 497 5.84 6.07 -12.21
CA PRO A 497 5.19 5.02 -12.97
C PRO A 497 5.67 3.61 -12.56
N TYR A 498 4.67 2.75 -12.27
CA TYR A 498 4.70 1.28 -12.24
C TYR A 498 5.01 0.60 -10.89
N GLY A 499 5.24 -0.73 -10.92
CA GLY A 499 5.65 -1.60 -9.80
C GLY A 499 4.76 -1.62 -8.55
N THR A 500 3.44 -1.73 -8.72
CA THR A 500 2.47 -1.85 -7.61
C THR A 500 1.58 -3.09 -7.79
N SER A 501 1.05 -3.63 -6.69
CA SER A 501 -0.03 -4.63 -6.66
C SER A 501 -1.18 -4.16 -5.77
N ASN A 502 -2.41 -4.54 -6.11
CA ASN A 502 -3.57 -4.28 -5.27
C ASN A 502 -4.37 -5.55 -5.00
N LEU A 503 -4.87 -5.67 -3.78
CA LEU A 503 -5.70 -6.78 -3.35
C LEU A 503 -6.88 -6.27 -2.52
N VAL A 504 -8.03 -6.92 -2.67
CA VAL A 504 -9.21 -6.64 -1.87
C VAL A 504 -9.85 -7.94 -1.37
N VAL A 505 -10.41 -7.89 -0.16
CA VAL A 505 -11.10 -9.01 0.50
C VAL A 505 -12.42 -8.51 1.07
N LEU A 506 -13.46 -9.33 0.94
CA LEU A 506 -14.71 -9.20 1.68
C LEU A 506 -15.00 -10.54 2.37
N ALA A 507 -15.01 -10.55 3.70
CA ALA A 507 -15.25 -11.74 4.49
C ALA A 507 -16.75 -11.97 4.79
N PRO A 508 -17.16 -13.20 5.16
CA PRO A 508 -18.56 -13.52 5.43
C PRO A 508 -19.25 -12.71 6.54
N ASN A 509 -18.48 -12.21 7.50
CA ASN A 509 -19.01 -11.34 8.56
C ASN A 509 -19.15 -9.87 8.14
N GLY A 510 -18.83 -9.55 6.88
CA GLY A 510 -18.88 -8.20 6.32
C GLY A 510 -17.62 -7.36 6.55
N ASP A 511 -16.62 -7.90 7.29
CA ASP A 511 -15.31 -7.25 7.40
C ASP A 511 -14.65 -7.22 6.03
N ALA A 512 -13.92 -6.15 5.74
CA ALA A 512 -13.27 -5.97 4.46
C ALA A 512 -11.86 -5.43 4.59
N VAL A 513 -11.04 -5.75 3.60
CA VAL A 513 -9.68 -5.22 3.46
C VAL A 513 -9.49 -4.70 2.05
N SER A 514 -9.02 -3.47 1.93
CA SER A 514 -8.42 -2.96 0.69
C SER A 514 -6.97 -2.64 0.97
N VAL A 515 -6.06 -3.20 0.16
CA VAL A 515 -4.61 -3.06 0.39
C VAL A 515 -3.89 -2.89 -0.93
N THR A 516 -3.01 -1.90 -0.96
CA THR A 516 -2.09 -1.66 -2.08
C THR A 516 -0.67 -1.82 -1.56
N SER A 517 0.12 -2.70 -2.18
CA SER A 517 1.53 -2.98 -1.82
C SER A 517 2.44 -2.70 -3.00
N SER A 518 3.68 -2.26 -2.73
CA SER A 518 4.63 -1.85 -3.77
C SER A 518 6.07 -2.02 -3.32
N ILE A 519 6.95 -2.28 -4.28
CA ILE A 519 8.41 -2.03 -4.17
C ILE A 519 8.82 -0.78 -4.96
N ASN A 520 7.85 0.11 -5.20
CA ASN A 520 7.88 1.24 -6.09
C ASN A 520 7.97 0.86 -7.59
N GLN A 521 9.10 0.96 -8.29
CA GLN A 521 9.14 0.67 -9.73
C GLN A 521 9.28 -0.83 -10.03
N TYR A 522 9.22 -1.23 -11.31
CA TYR A 522 9.43 -2.64 -11.66
C TYR A 522 10.81 -3.13 -11.21
N PHE A 523 10.81 -4.14 -10.34
CA PHE A 523 12.00 -4.67 -9.64
C PHE A 523 12.70 -3.66 -8.71
N GLY A 524 12.01 -2.60 -8.30
CA GLY A 524 12.49 -1.62 -7.33
C GLY A 524 13.83 -1.00 -7.72
N SER A 525 14.81 -1.11 -6.82
CA SER A 525 16.20 -0.67 -7.04
C SER A 525 16.93 -1.43 -8.15
N GLY A 526 16.37 -2.54 -8.64
CA GLY A 526 17.01 -3.51 -9.51
C GLY A 526 17.84 -4.55 -8.75
N LEU A 527 18.02 -4.41 -7.43
CA LEU A 527 18.86 -5.27 -6.61
C LEU A 527 18.04 -6.36 -5.90
N ILE A 528 18.65 -7.54 -5.76
CA ILE A 528 18.12 -8.66 -4.98
C ILE A 528 19.14 -9.04 -3.91
N GLY A 529 18.69 -9.17 -2.67
CA GLY A 529 19.51 -9.65 -1.57
C GLY A 529 20.05 -11.06 -1.85
N PRO A 530 21.38 -11.28 -1.93
CA PRO A 530 21.92 -12.59 -2.25
C PRO A 530 21.61 -13.67 -1.20
N ARG A 531 21.48 -13.34 0.09
CA ARG A 531 21.16 -14.30 1.17
C ARG A 531 19.68 -14.51 1.34
N THR A 532 18.88 -13.46 1.19
CA THR A 532 17.44 -13.47 1.44
C THR A 532 16.62 -13.75 0.18
N GLY A 533 17.14 -13.44 -1.01
CA GLY A 533 16.38 -13.48 -2.26
C GLY A 533 15.30 -12.40 -2.36
N ILE A 534 15.30 -11.41 -1.47
CA ILE A 534 14.32 -10.31 -1.44
C ILE A 534 14.69 -9.27 -2.51
N VAL A 535 13.74 -8.89 -3.35
CA VAL A 535 13.86 -7.73 -4.25
C VAL A 535 13.75 -6.46 -3.42
N LEU A 536 14.71 -5.55 -3.54
CA LEU A 536 14.80 -4.34 -2.72
C LEU A 536 14.11 -3.17 -3.43
N ASN A 537 13.22 -2.46 -2.72
CA ASN A 537 12.48 -1.31 -3.24
C ASN A 537 13.39 -0.18 -3.74
N ASN A 538 12.82 0.73 -4.53
CA ASN A 538 13.37 2.07 -4.77
C ASN A 538 12.48 3.16 -4.15
N GLY A 539 12.00 2.95 -2.93
CA GLY A 539 11.04 3.80 -2.23
C GLY A 539 11.53 5.22 -1.98
N MET A 540 12.85 5.45 -1.91
CA MET A 540 13.43 6.80 -1.80
C MET A 540 13.12 7.66 -3.03
N ASN A 541 12.82 7.04 -4.18
CA ASN A 541 12.35 7.74 -5.38
C ASN A 541 11.06 8.52 -5.13
N ASP A 542 10.25 8.25 -4.12
CA ASP A 542 8.98 8.98 -3.98
C ASP A 542 9.13 10.34 -3.29
N PHE A 543 10.29 10.63 -2.71
CA PHE A 543 10.59 11.96 -2.19
C PHE A 543 10.81 12.99 -3.30
N SER A 544 10.60 14.26 -2.97
CA SER A 544 10.99 15.37 -3.83
C SER A 544 12.50 15.43 -3.98
N VAL A 545 12.97 15.24 -5.22
CA VAL A 545 14.37 15.43 -5.62
C VAL A 545 14.42 16.72 -6.43
N GLU A 546 15.43 17.56 -6.20
CA GLU A 546 15.55 18.88 -6.86
C GLU A 546 15.54 18.74 -8.39
N ASN A 547 14.39 19.03 -9.02
CA ASN A 547 14.27 19.11 -10.47
C ASN A 547 13.11 20.08 -10.82
N ASN A 548 13.42 21.24 -11.41
CA ASN A 548 12.44 22.30 -11.69
C ASN A 548 11.92 22.26 -13.16
N PHE A 549 11.62 21.07 -13.67
CA PHE A 549 11.28 20.89 -15.09
C PHE A 549 10.01 21.65 -15.53
N PHE A 550 9.07 21.89 -14.60
CA PHE A 550 7.76 22.49 -14.90
C PHE A 550 7.58 23.92 -14.35
N GLY A 551 8.66 24.57 -13.89
CA GLY A 551 8.62 25.95 -13.39
C GLY A 551 7.90 26.15 -12.05
N LEU A 552 7.51 25.07 -11.37
CA LEU A 552 7.02 25.08 -9.98
C LEU A 552 8.09 24.51 -9.05
N PRO A 553 8.21 25.04 -7.81
CA PRO A 553 9.11 24.47 -6.83
C PRO A 553 8.69 23.03 -6.49
N GLN A 554 9.66 22.26 -5.99
CA GLN A 554 9.41 20.93 -5.45
C GLN A 554 8.62 21.01 -4.13
N SER A 555 7.94 19.92 -3.79
CA SER A 555 7.16 19.82 -2.56
C SER A 555 8.10 19.88 -1.34
N ALA A 556 7.98 20.95 -0.54
CA ALA A 556 8.64 21.04 0.75
C ALA A 556 8.06 20.03 1.77
N ALA A 557 6.78 19.67 1.63
CA ALA A 557 6.11 18.68 2.47
C ALA A 557 6.74 17.28 2.32
N ASN A 558 7.21 16.94 1.12
CA ASN A 558 7.71 15.63 0.75
C ASN A 558 9.22 15.60 0.46
N LYS A 559 10.00 16.48 1.10
CA LYS A 559 11.47 16.43 1.07
C LYS A 559 12.01 15.24 1.89
N ILE A 560 13.23 14.80 1.56
CA ILE A 560 13.92 13.70 2.24
C ILE A 560 14.34 14.17 3.63
N GLU A 561 13.91 13.44 4.65
CA GLU A 561 14.39 13.57 6.03
C GLU A 561 14.57 12.16 6.61
N PRO A 562 15.59 11.92 7.45
CA PRO A 562 15.79 10.62 8.10
C PRO A 562 14.50 10.12 8.78
N HIS A 563 14.17 8.85 8.59
CA HIS A 563 13.02 8.17 9.17
C HIS A 563 11.64 8.69 8.70
N LYS A 564 11.61 9.57 7.70
CA LYS A 564 10.37 10.06 7.10
C LYS A 564 9.81 9.05 6.09
N ARG A 565 8.49 9.03 5.92
CA ARG A 565 7.79 8.30 4.85
C ARG A 565 7.57 9.21 3.65
N ALA A 566 7.83 8.70 2.45
CA ALA A 566 7.54 9.44 1.22
C ALA A 566 6.04 9.39 0.88
N MET A 567 5.52 10.45 0.26
CA MET A 567 4.16 10.48 -0.27
C MET A 567 3.92 9.41 -1.31
N SER A 568 2.85 8.64 -1.13
CA SER A 568 2.48 7.53 -1.99
C SER A 568 1.24 7.85 -2.83
N SER A 569 1.12 7.24 -4.01
CA SER A 569 -0.10 7.23 -4.82
C SER A 569 -1.08 6.12 -4.42
N GLN A 570 -0.65 5.18 -3.56
CA GLN A 570 -1.48 4.10 -3.03
C GLN A 570 -2.74 4.69 -2.39
N SER A 571 -3.90 4.24 -2.87
CA SER A 571 -5.22 4.72 -2.44
C SER A 571 -6.21 3.56 -2.25
N PRO A 572 -6.02 2.69 -1.25
CA PRO A 572 -7.00 1.65 -0.90
C PRO A 572 -8.22 2.29 -0.22
N VAL A 573 -9.38 2.12 -0.84
CA VAL A 573 -10.64 2.80 -0.48
C VAL A 573 -11.72 1.78 -0.13
N LEU A 574 -12.52 2.12 0.88
CA LEU A 574 -13.70 1.36 1.28
C LEU A 574 -14.92 2.27 1.20
N LEU A 575 -16.05 1.74 0.74
CA LEU A 575 -17.31 2.47 0.66
C LEU A 575 -18.41 1.63 1.32
N ALA A 576 -18.92 2.11 2.46
CA ALA A 576 -20.05 1.51 3.16
C ALA A 576 -21.34 2.23 2.79
N ASP A 577 -22.44 1.48 2.71
CA ASP A 577 -23.76 2.10 2.71
C ASP A 577 -24.16 2.61 4.12
N LYS A 578 -25.32 3.26 4.21
CA LYS A 578 -25.87 3.77 5.46
C LYS A 578 -26.11 2.71 6.55
N ALA A 579 -26.23 1.43 6.18
CA ALA A 579 -26.40 0.32 7.12
C ALA A 579 -25.05 -0.22 7.62
N GLY A 580 -23.94 0.26 7.06
CA GLY A 580 -22.59 -0.23 7.31
C GLY A 580 -22.19 -1.41 6.44
N ASP A 581 -23.01 -1.84 5.48
CA ASP A 581 -22.63 -2.92 4.60
C ASP A 581 -21.70 -2.40 3.49
N MET A 582 -20.64 -3.15 3.20
CA MET A 582 -19.69 -2.78 2.15
C MET A 582 -20.39 -2.76 0.79
N ARG A 583 -20.51 -1.58 0.20
CA ARG A 583 -20.98 -1.41 -1.18
C ARG A 583 -19.86 -1.68 -2.18
N LEU A 584 -18.66 -1.18 -1.87
CA LEU A 584 -17.48 -1.31 -2.72
C LEU A 584 -16.20 -1.35 -1.88
N VAL A 585 -15.38 -2.37 -2.12
CA VAL A 585 -14.01 -2.52 -1.61
C VAL A 585 -13.11 -2.39 -2.84
N ILE A 586 -12.25 -1.37 -2.90
CA ILE A 586 -11.53 -1.05 -4.13
C ILE A 586 -10.13 -0.50 -3.85
N GLY A 587 -9.20 -0.85 -4.73
CA GLY A 587 -7.93 -0.15 -4.86
C GLY A 587 -7.35 -0.39 -6.25
N ALA A 588 -6.17 0.15 -6.51
CA ALA A 588 -5.53 0.00 -7.81
C ALA A 588 -4.01 -0.03 -7.71
N ALA A 589 -3.37 -0.50 -8.77
CA ALA A 589 -1.94 -0.45 -9.00
C ALA A 589 -1.61 0.38 -10.25
N GLY A 590 -0.43 0.97 -10.31
CA GLY A 590 0.02 1.74 -11.49
C GLY A 590 0.48 3.17 -11.17
N GLY A 591 1.16 3.36 -10.03
CA GLY A 591 1.75 4.64 -9.65
C GLY A 591 0.71 5.77 -9.53
N SER A 592 1.06 6.94 -10.04
CA SER A 592 0.18 8.13 -10.05
C SER A 592 -1.18 7.91 -10.73
N ARG A 593 -1.32 6.91 -11.61
CA ARG A 593 -2.60 6.53 -12.25
C ARG A 593 -3.58 5.79 -11.34
N ILE A 594 -3.19 5.42 -10.12
CA ILE A 594 -4.07 4.79 -9.12
C ILE A 594 -5.25 5.70 -8.78
N ILE A 595 -4.98 6.97 -8.48
CA ILE A 595 -5.97 7.95 -8.05
C ILE A 595 -7.09 8.11 -9.10
N PRO A 596 -6.81 8.48 -10.36
CA PRO A 596 -7.84 8.59 -11.40
C PRO A 596 -8.59 7.28 -11.65
N ALA A 597 -7.90 6.13 -11.69
CA ALA A 597 -8.57 4.85 -11.93
C ALA A 597 -9.58 4.48 -10.83
N VAL A 598 -9.26 4.74 -9.57
CA VAL A 598 -10.20 4.55 -8.45
C VAL A 598 -11.40 5.50 -8.59
N VAL A 599 -11.16 6.78 -8.89
CA VAL A 599 -12.23 7.78 -9.09
C VAL A 599 -13.17 7.37 -10.24
N GLU A 600 -12.62 6.97 -11.39
CA GLU A 600 -13.38 6.51 -12.55
C GLU A 600 -14.25 5.30 -12.22
N VAL A 601 -13.69 4.26 -11.56
CA VAL A 601 -14.44 3.03 -11.25
C VAL A 601 -15.51 3.27 -10.19
N VAL A 602 -15.21 4.05 -9.14
CA VAL A 602 -16.21 4.43 -8.13
C VAL A 602 -17.38 5.14 -8.80
N ALA A 603 -17.12 6.12 -9.67
CA ALA A 603 -18.18 6.82 -10.38
C ALA A 603 -18.98 5.93 -11.35
N ASN A 604 -18.31 5.03 -12.06
CA ASN A 604 -18.94 4.04 -12.95
C ASN A 604 -19.93 3.15 -12.20
N VAL A 605 -19.55 2.67 -11.02
CA VAL A 605 -20.43 1.83 -10.20
C VAL A 605 -21.56 2.66 -9.57
N LEU A 606 -21.23 3.79 -8.94
CA LEU A 606 -22.19 4.53 -8.11
C LEU A 606 -23.16 5.41 -8.89
N TRP A 607 -22.65 6.18 -9.86
CA TRP A 607 -23.44 7.22 -10.52
C TRP A 607 -23.90 6.77 -11.90
N PHE A 608 -23.03 6.08 -12.63
CA PHE A 608 -23.41 5.51 -13.91
C PHE A 608 -24.09 4.15 -13.78
N GLY A 609 -24.13 3.52 -12.59
CA GLY A 609 -24.87 2.26 -12.39
C GLY A 609 -24.43 1.13 -13.31
N GLU A 610 -23.14 1.08 -13.63
CA GLU A 610 -22.50 -0.02 -14.35
C GLU A 610 -22.28 -1.21 -13.41
N ASP A 611 -22.29 -2.42 -13.98
CA ASP A 611 -21.82 -3.58 -13.23
C ASP A 611 -20.30 -3.50 -13.01
N LEU A 612 -19.81 -4.20 -12.00
CA LEU A 612 -18.43 -4.09 -11.53
C LEU A 612 -17.41 -4.40 -12.63
N ARG A 613 -17.69 -5.39 -13.48
CA ARG A 613 -16.80 -5.75 -14.59
C ARG A 613 -16.77 -4.65 -15.62
N ARG A 614 -17.92 -4.16 -16.08
CA ARG A 614 -17.98 -3.04 -17.06
C ARG A 614 -17.28 -1.79 -16.53
N ALA A 615 -17.46 -1.48 -15.25
CA ALA A 615 -16.81 -0.34 -14.61
C ALA A 615 -15.27 -0.43 -14.66
N ILE A 616 -14.71 -1.64 -14.44
CA ILE A 616 -13.26 -1.89 -14.45
C ILE A 616 -12.70 -2.01 -15.86
N ASP A 617 -13.41 -2.73 -16.74
CA ASP A 617 -12.98 -2.99 -18.12
C ASP A 617 -13.14 -1.76 -19.02
N ALA A 618 -13.88 -0.74 -18.58
CA ALA A 618 -14.05 0.50 -19.32
C ALA A 618 -12.69 1.10 -19.74
N PRO A 619 -12.62 1.72 -20.94
CA PRO A 619 -11.48 2.52 -21.36
C PRO A 619 -11.19 3.65 -20.36
N ARG A 620 -9.91 3.87 -20.05
CA ARG A 620 -9.49 4.86 -19.04
C ARG A 620 -8.84 6.09 -19.62
N PHE A 621 -8.94 7.18 -18.87
CA PHE A 621 -8.20 8.42 -19.09
C PHE A 621 -7.57 8.92 -17.79
N TYR A 622 -6.48 9.65 -17.89
CA TYR A 622 -5.69 10.07 -16.73
C TYR A 622 -5.28 11.54 -16.87
N HIS A 623 -5.39 12.29 -15.77
CA HIS A 623 -4.85 13.64 -15.67
C HIS A 623 -4.28 13.86 -14.28
N GLN A 624 -3.08 14.42 -14.19
CA GLN A 624 -2.32 14.57 -12.93
C GLN A 624 -1.87 16.00 -12.67
N LEU A 625 -2.52 16.95 -13.34
CA LEU A 625 -2.17 18.37 -13.44
C LEU A 625 -0.89 18.64 -14.22
N LEU A 626 0.22 18.01 -13.85
CA LEU A 626 1.50 18.15 -14.55
C LEU A 626 2.10 16.77 -14.86
N PRO A 627 2.64 16.54 -16.08
CA PRO A 627 2.49 17.41 -17.26
C PRO A 627 1.00 17.61 -17.63
N ASP A 628 0.66 18.76 -18.20
CA ASP A 628 -0.73 19.13 -18.55
C ASP A 628 -1.18 18.40 -19.83
N VAL A 629 -1.37 17.10 -19.67
CA VAL A 629 -1.80 16.18 -20.72
C VAL A 629 -2.90 15.27 -20.19
N LEU A 630 -3.95 15.10 -21.00
CA LEU A 630 -4.97 14.09 -20.81
C LEU A 630 -4.51 12.81 -21.51
N GLU A 631 -3.96 11.89 -20.71
CA GLU A 631 -3.62 10.57 -21.21
C GLU A 631 -4.90 9.75 -21.42
N TYR A 632 -4.97 8.95 -22.47
CA TYR A 632 -6.13 8.08 -22.73
C TYR A 632 -5.70 6.78 -23.38
N GLU A 633 -6.46 5.73 -23.11
CA GLU A 633 -6.20 4.42 -23.70
C GLU A 633 -6.50 4.39 -25.20
N GLU A 634 -5.49 4.05 -25.99
CA GLU A 634 -5.56 4.04 -27.44
C GLU A 634 -6.65 3.08 -27.95
N GLY A 635 -7.43 3.57 -28.93
CA GLY A 635 -8.59 2.88 -29.48
C GLY A 635 -9.76 2.72 -28.50
N GLY A 636 -9.67 3.26 -27.27
CA GLY A 636 -10.69 3.13 -26.22
C GLY A 636 -11.86 4.10 -26.39
N PHE A 637 -11.67 5.22 -27.09
CA PHE A 637 -12.65 6.29 -27.20
C PHE A 637 -12.99 6.58 -28.67
N PRO A 638 -14.25 6.94 -28.99
CA PRO A 638 -14.60 7.42 -30.32
C PRO A 638 -13.80 8.68 -30.69
N GLU A 639 -13.39 8.77 -31.95
CA GLU A 639 -12.59 9.89 -32.45
C GLU A 639 -13.27 11.25 -32.24
N MET A 640 -14.60 11.32 -32.39
CA MET A 640 -15.36 12.54 -32.13
C MET A 640 -15.25 12.99 -30.66
N VAL A 641 -15.27 12.06 -29.70
CA VAL A 641 -15.09 12.38 -28.28
C VAL A 641 -13.71 13.01 -28.03
N LEU A 642 -12.67 12.46 -28.65
CA LEU A 642 -11.32 13.01 -28.57
C LEU A 642 -11.25 14.42 -29.19
N GLN A 643 -11.84 14.62 -30.37
CA GLN A 643 -11.91 15.95 -31.00
C GLN A 643 -12.63 16.98 -30.13
N LEU A 644 -13.72 16.58 -29.47
CA LEU A 644 -14.48 17.43 -28.57
C LEU A 644 -13.73 17.74 -27.27
N LEU A 645 -12.87 16.85 -26.79
CA LEU A 645 -11.96 17.11 -25.66
C LEU A 645 -10.84 18.06 -26.06
N ALA A 646 -10.23 17.86 -27.23
CA ALA A 646 -9.22 18.76 -27.77
C ALA A 646 -9.78 20.17 -28.02
N LYS A 647 -11.02 20.28 -28.49
CA LYS A 647 -11.73 21.56 -28.65
C LYS A 647 -11.94 22.30 -27.33
N ARG A 648 -12.06 21.57 -26.22
CA ARG A 648 -12.09 22.12 -24.85
C ARG A 648 -10.70 22.48 -24.31
N GLY A 649 -9.64 22.31 -25.11
CA GLY A 649 -8.28 22.70 -24.75
C GLY A 649 -7.44 21.60 -24.09
N HIS A 650 -7.93 20.35 -24.02
CA HIS A 650 -7.12 19.24 -23.51
C HIS A 650 -6.01 18.85 -24.50
N THR A 651 -4.76 18.78 -24.03
CA THR A 651 -3.67 18.17 -24.78
C THR A 651 -3.77 16.65 -24.66
N LEU A 652 -4.11 15.97 -25.74
CA LEU A 652 -4.36 14.53 -25.71
C LEU A 652 -3.08 13.71 -25.93
N LYS A 653 -2.88 12.65 -25.14
CA LYS A 653 -1.75 11.73 -25.27
C LYS A 653 -2.22 10.27 -25.25
N PRO A 654 -2.14 9.53 -26.37
CA PRO A 654 -2.52 8.12 -26.36
C PRO A 654 -1.51 7.29 -25.55
N ILE A 655 -2.02 6.32 -24.81
CA ILE A 655 -1.22 5.29 -24.14
C ILE A 655 -1.71 3.90 -24.53
N SER A 656 -0.79 2.93 -24.51
CA SER A 656 -1.15 1.53 -24.72
C SER A 656 -2.06 1.03 -23.59
N ARG A 657 -3.17 0.36 -23.93
CA ARG A 657 -4.15 -0.18 -22.97
C ARG A 657 -3.53 -1.03 -21.86
N ILE A 658 -2.52 -1.84 -22.19
CA ILE A 658 -1.84 -2.74 -21.24
C ILE A 658 -0.89 -2.01 -20.28
N LYS A 659 -0.70 -0.70 -20.45
CA LYS A 659 0.08 0.18 -19.54
C LYS A 659 -0.81 1.02 -18.61
N GLY A 660 -2.14 0.87 -18.71
CA GLY A 660 -3.08 1.51 -17.79
C GLY A 660 -2.91 1.03 -16.35
N SER A 661 -3.60 1.70 -15.42
CA SER A 661 -3.73 1.24 -14.03
C SER A 661 -4.40 -0.15 -13.99
N VAL A 662 -4.36 -0.82 -12.85
CA VAL A 662 -4.92 -2.16 -12.65
C VAL A 662 -5.78 -2.10 -11.41
N VAL A 663 -7.09 -2.24 -11.56
CA VAL A 663 -8.06 -2.15 -10.45
C VAL A 663 -8.44 -3.55 -9.98
N THR A 664 -8.46 -3.75 -8.66
CA THR A 664 -9.14 -4.91 -8.06
C THR A 664 -10.25 -4.40 -7.17
N ALA A 665 -11.43 -4.97 -7.31
CA ALA A 665 -12.59 -4.52 -6.56
C ALA A 665 -13.56 -5.67 -6.24
N ILE A 666 -14.31 -5.47 -5.16
CA ILE A 666 -15.45 -6.28 -4.76
C ILE A 666 -16.62 -5.34 -4.50
N SER A 667 -17.77 -5.61 -5.10
CA SER A 667 -19.03 -4.96 -4.76
C SER A 667 -20.03 -5.96 -4.20
N ARG A 668 -20.93 -5.50 -3.34
CA ARG A 668 -21.99 -6.33 -2.78
C ARG A 668 -23.33 -5.65 -2.98
N ASN A 669 -24.34 -6.44 -3.30
CA ASN A 669 -25.73 -6.03 -3.18
C ASN A 669 -26.51 -7.07 -2.34
N ALA A 670 -27.82 -6.90 -2.23
CA ALA A 670 -28.68 -7.80 -1.45
C ALA A 670 -28.70 -9.26 -1.94
N THR A 671 -28.20 -9.54 -3.14
CA THR A 671 -28.33 -10.86 -3.81
C THR A 671 -27.01 -11.60 -3.96
N ALA A 672 -25.89 -10.89 -4.08
CA ALA A 672 -24.59 -11.51 -4.31
C ALA A 672 -23.43 -10.57 -3.98
N ILE A 673 -22.25 -11.18 -3.86
CA ILE A 673 -20.95 -10.53 -3.87
C ILE A 673 -20.36 -10.67 -5.28
N TYR A 674 -19.99 -9.56 -5.89
CA TYR A 674 -19.34 -9.51 -7.20
C TYR A 674 -17.89 -9.12 -7.01
N ALA A 675 -16.97 -9.87 -7.60
CA ALA A 675 -15.55 -9.56 -7.56
C ALA A 675 -14.99 -9.50 -8.97
N ASN A 676 -14.12 -8.54 -9.26
CA ASN A 676 -13.45 -8.47 -10.54
C ASN A 676 -12.01 -7.97 -10.38
N ALA A 677 -11.11 -8.59 -11.14
CA ALA A 677 -9.72 -8.18 -11.28
C ALA A 677 -9.46 -7.72 -12.72
N ASP A 678 -8.75 -6.62 -12.87
CA ASP A 678 -8.52 -5.99 -14.17
C ASP A 678 -7.82 -6.91 -15.18
N TYR A 679 -8.36 -6.93 -16.41
CA TYR A 679 -7.82 -7.71 -17.52
C TYR A 679 -6.41 -7.23 -17.93
N ARG A 680 -6.04 -5.96 -17.66
CA ARG A 680 -4.75 -5.38 -18.05
C ARG A 680 -3.55 -6.09 -17.41
N LYS A 681 -3.72 -6.58 -16.18
CA LYS A 681 -2.71 -7.40 -15.47
C LYS A 681 -3.02 -8.90 -15.49
N ARG A 682 -4.24 -9.26 -15.89
CA ARG A 682 -4.77 -10.63 -15.88
C ARG A 682 -4.80 -11.23 -14.47
N GLY A 683 -5.35 -10.44 -13.54
CA GLY A 683 -5.60 -10.90 -12.19
C GLY A 683 -6.69 -11.96 -12.13
N GLY A 684 -7.07 -12.35 -10.92
CA GLY A 684 -8.12 -13.34 -10.72
C GLY A 684 -8.92 -13.11 -9.45
N VAL A 685 -10.08 -13.73 -9.42
CA VAL A 685 -11.02 -13.65 -8.30
C VAL A 685 -11.37 -15.04 -7.82
N ALA A 686 -11.58 -15.20 -6.51
CA ALA A 686 -12.05 -16.44 -5.91
C ALA A 686 -12.96 -16.12 -4.72
N GLY A 687 -13.91 -17.00 -4.45
CA GLY A 687 -14.90 -16.84 -3.39
C GLY A 687 -15.75 -18.10 -3.27
N PHE A 688 -16.74 -18.07 -2.38
CA PHE A 688 -17.63 -19.20 -2.10
C PHE A 688 -19.04 -18.77 -1.69
#